data_AF-A0A1Q8V4K2-F1
#
_entry.id   AF-A0A1Q8V4K2-F1
#
_cell.length_a   1.000
_cell.length_b   1.000
_cell.length_c   1.000
_cell.angle_alpha   90.00
_cell.angle_beta   90.00
_cell.angle_gamma   90.00
#
_symmetry.space_group_name_H-M   'P 1'
#
loop_
_entity.id
_entity.type
_entity.pdbx_description
1 polymer ?
#
loop_
_entity_poly.entity_id
_entity_poly.type
_entity_poly.pdbx_seq_one_letter_code
_entity_poly.pdbx_strand_id
1 'polypeptide(L)'
;MTEPSPSPIPTTSSSQSWLSRIGALDDLLKDHPSVTLAITAVALPLLIWLGKRAWKTWERRQRTQRITARKQQLPPVRLPFTVEVGNQRLILEPAQPRQNFAPEGMSIVRLLSARSTPVPFLDRAEALTRMEKWARSEERFAIHVLGGDGGSGKTRLSVELCRRLTTPNTHRQSAEIWQAGFLQNIAQSDNTLSSDDASSLLLVVDYAEARPDVVTEVIDVALQAAEDPERKRVRIVFLVRRPSPLSVTHRSSNEWLDALRPQESQNEGVNLLLDEASTIVLNDEKLSKREREELFEAAYRSFTESPGSPPVSDVLEQLNDPLYSQPLLVTVDAFLSARPLSNSRNSCSPDELFEEVLRHEERYWAEHWPSSLAVNTDRDQRRLAAATSADTQGNLNRKLARQAVAAAILTDIQDEEDAISLLNLLPANPGTNTKDLAKWLRDCYPPHRDGNNQPSSWCEHLEPDRIGEYLVSSESENLETLLRELLHPSRLGPPSLRTWTVLERASAAPRLRKQVGRILNDVLVELAQEVQKHAIKSLNPTLPASLTKIFTQVSEYITYNSAYEAELLLSDGGYLVAPLACELVRHTVTVESKLETPQRDDSNLAFRYLILSNRLMEQGLHDEAATYARKAVLTYQNIAASNPGDYDPFLGGAWSTLANRLSETGQHRQALSAIQKSVKIFERLANQNCELFTSDLARTLSDYANHLQTAGHTKDALSASRRSLSLYRQLTNKFPARYTTELARTLNNFANHLASAGEFDAALTASKEATSLFEALAEQSPANHRPTLAISLNNLANHLNGVGEYMSALCYARKAENISRNLASQNPAAYTPRLASSLLTLSTCLTNIEHHSQALDAGQEAQSIYQELVKKHPNSYDSKFVASTNNLSRCLIELKFYDEAIEQAENSIVFCRNLVKNNQALHAPRLAESLNVISVALTKHEKYNLALPVIQEATDIYRNLIENDPNSYTPDFAVSLNNLALVLSKTASYDQSLAAFHEAIAVYRSLSANNPHLFSENYVNVLRSCMEFYEQHGHQKEAARIRQERDEVLKRMKEMEEGDACPDS
;
A
#
# COMPACT_ATOMS: atom_id res chain seq x y z
N MET A 1 -78.98 57.15 -6.09
CA MET A 1 -79.11 57.59 -7.49
C MET A 1 -78.65 56.44 -8.37
N THR A 2 -79.52 56.05 -9.31
CA THR A 2 -79.30 55.25 -10.54
C THR A 2 -78.75 53.82 -10.45
N GLU A 3 -79.67 52.85 -10.62
CA GLU A 3 -79.59 51.60 -11.42
C GLU A 3 -78.90 51.77 -12.81
N PRO A 4 -78.64 50.71 -13.65
CA PRO A 4 -79.25 49.35 -13.73
C PRO A 4 -78.25 48.14 -13.93
N SER A 5 -78.54 46.88 -13.52
CA SER A 5 -79.27 45.72 -14.16
C SER A 5 -78.45 44.86 -15.15
N PRO A 6 -78.84 43.59 -15.49
CA PRO A 6 -79.45 42.48 -14.73
C PRO A 6 -78.76 41.11 -15.02
N SER A 7 -78.94 40.01 -14.26
CA SER A 7 -80.00 38.97 -14.45
C SER A 7 -79.66 37.69 -13.65
N PRO A 8 -80.64 36.78 -13.39
CA PRO A 8 -80.69 35.92 -12.20
C PRO A 8 -80.57 34.39 -12.43
N ILE A 9 -80.55 33.67 -11.30
CA ILE A 9 -80.48 32.21 -11.06
C ILE A 9 -81.55 31.40 -11.84
N PRO A 10 -81.33 30.10 -12.12
CA PRO A 10 -82.26 29.14 -11.51
C PRO A 10 -81.60 27.83 -11.00
N THR A 11 -82.10 27.40 -9.84
CA THR A 11 -82.18 26.03 -9.38
C THR A 11 -83.22 25.24 -10.17
N THR A 12 -82.90 24.06 -10.71
CA THR A 12 -83.85 22.99 -11.12
C THR A 12 -83.11 21.64 -11.14
N SER A 13 -83.56 20.63 -10.38
CA SER A 13 -84.55 19.58 -10.70
C SER A 13 -84.00 18.38 -11.48
N SER A 14 -84.25 17.21 -10.91
CA SER A 14 -84.15 15.86 -11.47
C SER A 14 -84.51 15.70 -12.95
N SER A 15 -83.70 14.96 -13.72
CA SER A 15 -84.21 14.03 -14.73
C SER A 15 -83.16 13.03 -15.28
N GLN A 16 -83.59 11.76 -15.26
CA GLN A 16 -83.39 10.72 -16.27
C GLN A 16 -82.03 9.99 -16.40
N SER A 17 -82.08 8.75 -15.91
CA SER A 17 -81.06 7.71 -15.98
C SER A 17 -80.74 7.27 -17.42
N TRP A 18 -79.49 6.87 -17.62
CA TRP A 18 -78.92 6.23 -18.81
C TRP A 18 -79.60 4.90 -19.23
N LEU A 19 -80.54 4.37 -18.43
CA LEU A 19 -81.19 3.08 -18.67
C LEU A 19 -82.34 3.12 -19.69
N SER A 20 -82.79 4.29 -20.14
CA SER A 20 -83.86 4.40 -21.15
C SER A 20 -83.38 4.24 -22.61
N ARG A 21 -82.06 4.24 -22.88
CA ARG A 21 -81.51 4.02 -24.23
C ARG A 21 -81.32 2.54 -24.60
N ILE A 22 -81.45 1.62 -23.65
CA ILE A 22 -81.30 0.17 -23.89
C ILE A 22 -82.58 -0.42 -24.49
N GLY A 23 -83.76 0.16 -24.20
CA GLY A 23 -85.04 -0.34 -24.72
C GLY A 23 -85.25 -0.19 -26.24
N ALA A 24 -84.55 0.74 -26.91
CA ALA A 24 -84.67 0.93 -28.35
C ALA A 24 -83.80 -0.03 -29.19
N LEU A 25 -82.93 -0.82 -28.55
CA LEU A 25 -82.10 -1.84 -29.20
C LEU A 25 -82.75 -3.22 -29.19
N ASP A 26 -83.68 -3.48 -28.27
CA ASP A 26 -84.40 -4.76 -28.17
C ASP A 26 -85.40 -4.97 -29.32
N ASP A 27 -86.04 -3.90 -29.81
CA ASP A 27 -87.00 -4.00 -30.93
C ASP A 27 -86.30 -4.23 -32.28
N LEU A 28 -85.01 -3.88 -32.40
CA LEU A 28 -84.22 -4.10 -33.62
C LEU A 28 -83.58 -5.51 -33.67
N LEU A 29 -83.52 -6.19 -32.52
CA LEU A 29 -82.93 -7.53 -32.36
C LEU A 29 -83.94 -8.69 -32.53
N LYS A 30 -85.24 -8.38 -32.66
CA LYS A 30 -86.30 -9.41 -32.85
C LYS A 30 -86.57 -9.80 -34.31
N ASP A 31 -86.22 -8.97 -35.29
CA ASP A 31 -86.65 -9.18 -36.69
C ASP A 31 -85.60 -9.77 -37.65
N HIS A 32 -84.32 -9.93 -37.24
CA HIS A 32 -83.26 -10.42 -38.13
C HIS A 32 -82.23 -11.37 -37.46
N PRO A 33 -82.49 -12.69 -37.38
CA PRO A 33 -81.60 -13.67 -36.73
C PRO A 33 -80.26 -13.92 -37.46
N SER A 34 -80.07 -13.42 -38.68
CA SER A 34 -78.82 -13.53 -39.43
C SER A 34 -77.79 -12.43 -39.10
N VAL A 35 -78.22 -11.33 -38.48
CA VAL A 35 -77.33 -10.19 -38.11
C VAL A 35 -76.70 -10.42 -36.72
N THR A 36 -77.37 -11.15 -35.85
CA THR A 36 -76.93 -11.46 -34.48
C THR A 36 -75.69 -12.36 -34.42
N LEU A 37 -75.54 -13.28 -35.39
CA LEU A 37 -74.39 -14.19 -35.48
C LEU A 37 -73.13 -13.50 -36.03
N ALA A 38 -73.28 -12.55 -36.95
CA ALA A 38 -72.16 -11.79 -37.50
C ALA A 38 -71.62 -10.74 -36.50
N ILE A 39 -72.51 -10.09 -35.75
CA ILE A 39 -72.12 -9.10 -34.74
C ILE A 39 -71.48 -9.80 -33.53
N THR A 40 -71.94 -10.97 -33.10
CA THR A 40 -71.30 -11.71 -31.99
C THR A 40 -69.95 -12.31 -32.37
N ALA A 41 -69.77 -12.78 -33.61
CA ALA A 41 -68.49 -13.34 -34.08
C ALA A 41 -67.38 -12.30 -34.26
N VAL A 42 -67.71 -11.04 -34.56
CA VAL A 42 -66.72 -9.97 -34.74
C VAL A 42 -66.62 -9.06 -33.50
N ALA A 43 -67.73 -8.70 -32.86
CA ALA A 43 -67.72 -7.75 -31.76
C ALA A 43 -67.20 -8.34 -30.44
N LEU A 44 -67.43 -9.62 -30.16
CA LEU A 44 -66.93 -10.23 -28.91
C LEU A 44 -65.39 -10.34 -28.89
N PRO A 45 -64.72 -10.81 -29.96
CA PRO A 45 -63.26 -10.79 -30.02
C PRO A 45 -62.69 -9.37 -30.03
N LEU A 46 -63.36 -8.42 -30.71
CA LEU A 46 -62.93 -7.01 -30.71
C LEU A 46 -63.09 -6.36 -29.34
N LEU A 47 -64.14 -6.67 -28.57
CA LEU A 47 -64.33 -6.20 -27.20
C LEU A 47 -63.36 -6.85 -26.22
N ILE A 48 -63.06 -8.14 -26.38
CA ILE A 48 -62.02 -8.82 -25.59
C ILE A 48 -60.63 -8.28 -25.95
N TRP A 49 -60.37 -7.97 -27.22
CA TRP A 49 -59.10 -7.40 -27.69
C TRP A 49 -58.94 -5.94 -27.27
N LEU A 50 -59.99 -5.12 -27.39
CA LEU A 50 -60.04 -3.75 -26.89
C LEU A 50 -59.98 -3.74 -25.36
N GLY A 51 -60.62 -4.68 -24.69
CA GLY A 51 -60.54 -4.88 -23.24
C GLY A 51 -59.14 -5.27 -22.79
N LYS A 52 -58.47 -6.22 -23.47
CA LYS A 52 -57.06 -6.57 -23.22
C LYS A 52 -56.11 -5.42 -23.55
N ARG A 53 -56.38 -4.64 -24.59
CA ARG A 53 -55.56 -3.48 -24.99
C ARG A 53 -55.75 -2.32 -24.02
N ALA A 54 -56.98 -2.06 -23.59
CA ALA A 54 -57.34 -1.08 -22.56
C ALA A 54 -56.80 -1.49 -21.18
N TRP A 55 -56.83 -2.78 -20.85
CA TRP A 55 -56.21 -3.33 -19.65
C TRP A 55 -54.70 -3.18 -19.70
N LYS A 56 -54.03 -3.51 -20.81
CA LYS A 56 -52.58 -3.29 -20.98
C LYS A 56 -52.20 -1.81 -20.97
N THR A 57 -53.01 -0.90 -21.53
CA THR A 57 -52.72 0.54 -21.45
C THR A 57 -53.03 1.11 -20.08
N TRP A 58 -54.05 0.60 -19.38
CA TRP A 58 -54.34 0.92 -17.99
C TRP A 58 -53.24 0.40 -17.05
N GLU A 59 -52.75 -0.82 -17.26
CA GLU A 59 -51.62 -1.42 -16.55
C GLU A 59 -50.32 -0.65 -16.81
N ARG A 60 -50.08 -0.21 -18.05
CA ARG A 60 -48.95 0.68 -18.38
C ARG A 60 -49.09 2.05 -17.71
N ARG A 61 -50.28 2.65 -17.70
CA ARG A 61 -50.57 3.93 -17.00
C ARG A 61 -50.46 3.79 -15.49
N GLN A 62 -50.94 2.70 -14.91
CA GLN A 62 -50.78 2.36 -13.51
C GLN A 62 -49.30 2.11 -13.17
N ARG A 63 -48.54 1.43 -14.03
CA ARG A 63 -47.08 1.32 -13.90
C ARG A 63 -46.41 2.70 -13.93
N THR A 64 -46.76 3.57 -14.88
CA THR A 64 -46.17 4.92 -14.95
C THR A 64 -46.57 5.75 -13.73
N GLN A 65 -47.84 5.71 -13.31
CA GLN A 65 -48.32 6.41 -12.12
C GLN A 65 -47.70 5.87 -10.83
N ARG A 66 -47.47 4.56 -10.72
CA ARG A 66 -46.72 3.95 -9.60
C ARG A 66 -45.25 4.36 -9.63
N ILE A 67 -44.60 4.41 -10.79
CA ILE A 67 -43.21 4.92 -10.92
C ILE A 67 -43.12 6.41 -10.53
N THR A 68 -44.11 7.23 -10.92
CA THR A 68 -44.17 8.65 -10.55
C THR A 68 -44.53 8.86 -9.08
N ALA A 69 -45.44 8.06 -8.51
CA ALA A 69 -45.77 8.06 -7.09
C ALA A 69 -44.60 7.54 -6.23
N ARG A 70 -43.82 6.57 -6.72
CA ARG A 70 -42.59 6.08 -6.08
C ARG A 70 -41.51 7.17 -6.01
N LYS A 71 -41.35 8.01 -7.05
CA LYS A 71 -40.48 9.20 -6.98
C LYS A 71 -40.94 10.22 -5.91
N GLN A 72 -42.24 10.25 -5.60
CA GLN A 72 -42.82 11.13 -4.58
C GLN A 72 -42.85 10.51 -3.17
N GLN A 73 -42.66 9.19 -3.04
CA GLN A 73 -42.56 8.46 -1.76
C GLN A 73 -41.12 8.23 -1.28
N LEU A 74 -40.11 8.55 -2.09
CA LEU A 74 -38.73 8.58 -1.63
C LEU A 74 -38.58 9.73 -0.62
N PRO A 75 -38.14 9.48 0.63
CA PRO A 75 -37.95 10.54 1.61
C PRO A 75 -36.94 11.58 1.11
N PRO A 76 -36.94 12.81 1.66
CA PRO A 76 -35.94 13.81 1.32
C PRO A 76 -34.54 13.27 1.59
N VAL A 77 -33.82 12.94 0.52
CA VAL A 77 -32.43 12.50 0.56
C VAL A 77 -31.58 13.73 0.87
N ARG A 78 -30.73 13.63 1.89
CA ARG A 78 -29.71 14.65 2.09
C ARG A 78 -28.72 14.52 0.94
N LEU A 79 -28.62 15.57 0.13
CA LEU A 79 -27.72 15.60 -1.02
C LEU A 79 -26.27 15.63 -0.53
N PRO A 80 -25.32 15.09 -1.33
CA PRO A 80 -23.91 15.29 -1.09
C PRO A 80 -23.58 16.78 -0.91
N PHE A 81 -22.68 17.07 0.01
CA PHE A 81 -22.19 18.42 0.28
C PHE A 81 -20.68 18.46 0.07
N THR A 82 -20.14 19.66 -0.13
CA THR A 82 -18.72 19.86 -0.41
C THR A 82 -18.03 20.59 0.73
N VAL A 83 -16.82 20.16 1.05
CA VAL A 83 -15.93 20.84 2.01
C VAL A 83 -14.68 21.26 1.24
N GLU A 84 -14.35 22.55 1.27
CA GLU A 84 -13.16 23.10 0.62
C GLU A 84 -12.00 23.10 1.64
N VAL A 85 -10.86 22.55 1.25
CA VAL A 85 -9.63 22.52 2.05
C VAL A 85 -8.47 22.91 1.14
N GLY A 86 -7.97 24.13 1.31
CA GLY A 86 -6.92 24.68 0.43
C GLY A 86 -7.36 24.68 -1.04
N ASN A 87 -6.65 23.92 -1.88
CA ASN A 87 -6.95 23.79 -3.32
C ASN A 87 -7.71 22.49 -3.64
N GLN A 88 -8.22 21.78 -2.63
CA GLN A 88 -8.95 20.52 -2.79
C GLN A 88 -10.39 20.67 -2.32
N ARG A 89 -11.31 20.06 -3.08
CA ARG A 89 -12.73 19.97 -2.80
C ARG A 89 -13.09 18.53 -2.46
N LEU A 90 -13.49 18.30 -1.21
CA LEU A 90 -14.00 17.03 -0.72
C LEU A 90 -15.50 16.94 -0.97
N ILE A 91 -15.96 15.91 -1.70
CA ILE A 91 -17.38 15.65 -1.92
C ILE A 91 -17.82 14.54 -0.95
N LEU A 92 -18.72 14.88 -0.01
CA LEU A 92 -19.15 14.00 1.07
C LEU A 92 -20.63 13.64 0.95
N GLU A 93 -20.94 12.35 1.07
CA GLU A 93 -22.30 11.85 1.22
C GLU A 93 -22.71 11.85 2.71
N PRO A 94 -23.71 12.64 3.12
CA PRO A 94 -24.14 12.71 4.51
C PRO A 94 -24.89 11.45 4.94
N ALA A 95 -24.85 11.14 6.23
CA ALA A 95 -25.72 10.12 6.80
C ALA A 95 -27.20 10.47 6.59
N GLN A 96 -27.93 9.55 5.92
CA GLN A 96 -29.35 9.74 5.65
C GLN A 96 -30.17 9.71 6.96
N PRO A 97 -31.32 10.41 7.02
CA PRO A 97 -32.20 10.36 8.19
C PRO A 97 -32.68 8.94 8.46
N ARG A 98 -32.85 8.59 9.74
CA ARG A 98 -33.33 7.26 10.15
C ARG A 98 -34.75 7.02 9.61
N GLN A 99 -34.94 5.90 8.94
CA GLN A 99 -36.25 5.43 8.47
C GLN A 99 -36.75 4.35 9.42
N ASN A 100 -38.02 4.42 9.81
CA ASN A 100 -38.63 3.42 10.71
C ASN A 100 -39.44 2.35 9.96
N PHE A 101 -39.50 2.41 8.63
CA PHE A 101 -40.31 1.51 7.79
C PHE A 101 -39.65 1.31 6.42
N ALA A 102 -39.77 0.11 5.85
CA ALA A 102 -39.31 -0.19 4.49
C ALA A 102 -40.27 0.39 3.43
N PRO A 103 -39.82 1.28 2.51
CA PRO A 103 -40.67 1.78 1.44
C PRO A 103 -41.08 0.66 0.46
N GLU A 104 -42.35 0.62 0.06
CA GLU A 104 -42.87 -0.38 -0.87
C GLU A 104 -42.27 -0.24 -2.29
N GLY A 105 -41.90 -1.37 -2.90
CA GLY A 105 -41.46 -1.43 -4.30
C GLY A 105 -40.00 -1.06 -4.56
N MET A 106 -39.14 -1.10 -3.53
CA MET A 106 -37.68 -0.98 -3.64
C MET A 106 -37.04 -2.35 -3.85
N SER A 107 -35.89 -2.39 -4.56
CA SER A 107 -35.00 -3.57 -4.59
C SER A 107 -34.65 -4.01 -3.17
N ILE A 108 -34.65 -5.32 -2.91
CA ILE A 108 -34.38 -5.88 -1.60
C ILE A 108 -32.91 -5.71 -1.23
N VAL A 109 -32.01 -5.82 -2.21
CA VAL A 109 -30.58 -5.52 -2.00
C VAL A 109 -30.40 -4.08 -1.50
N ARG A 110 -31.18 -3.13 -2.04
CA ARG A 110 -31.17 -1.74 -1.55
C ARG A 110 -31.76 -1.59 -0.13
N LEU A 111 -32.79 -2.36 0.21
CA LEU A 111 -33.35 -2.37 1.58
C LEU A 111 -32.37 -2.95 2.61
N LEU A 112 -31.55 -3.92 2.22
CA LEU A 112 -30.55 -4.54 3.09
C LEU A 112 -29.23 -3.74 3.16
N SER A 113 -29.03 -2.79 2.26
CA SER A 113 -27.88 -1.88 2.30
C SER A 113 -27.79 -1.13 3.63
N ALA A 114 -26.57 -1.03 4.17
CA ALA A 114 -26.31 -0.29 5.41
C ALA A 114 -26.69 1.20 5.31
N ARG A 115 -26.73 1.77 4.09
CA ARG A 115 -27.00 3.20 3.85
C ARG A 115 -28.49 3.54 3.81
N SER A 116 -29.38 2.58 3.55
CA SER A 116 -30.83 2.82 3.49
C SER A 116 -31.46 2.93 4.88
N THR A 117 -30.84 2.32 5.90
CA THR A 117 -31.24 2.38 7.33
C THR A 117 -32.72 2.15 7.66
N PRO A 118 -33.42 1.16 7.07
CA PRO A 118 -34.78 0.81 7.49
C PRO A 118 -34.81 0.12 8.87
N VAL A 119 -33.70 -0.53 9.25
CA VAL A 119 -33.54 -1.20 10.54
C VAL A 119 -32.76 -0.30 11.50
N PRO A 120 -33.26 -0.06 12.72
CA PRO A 120 -32.57 0.78 13.69
C PRO A 120 -31.25 0.16 14.17
N PHE A 121 -30.24 1.01 14.41
CA PHE A 121 -28.95 0.57 14.95
C PHE A 121 -29.10 0.25 16.45
N LEU A 122 -29.12 -1.04 16.79
CA LEU A 122 -29.30 -1.54 18.16
C LEU A 122 -28.14 -2.43 18.63
N ASP A 123 -27.33 -2.89 17.70
CA ASP A 123 -26.16 -3.73 17.93
C ASP A 123 -24.90 -2.91 18.22
N ARG A 124 -23.93 -3.46 18.96
CA ARG A 124 -22.58 -2.88 19.14
C ARG A 124 -22.56 -1.48 19.77
N ALA A 125 -23.44 -1.23 20.74
CA ALA A 125 -23.53 0.07 21.44
C ALA A 125 -22.21 0.48 22.11
N GLU A 126 -21.44 -0.48 22.61
CA GLU A 126 -20.12 -0.22 23.22
C GLU A 126 -19.08 0.25 22.19
N ALA A 127 -19.03 -0.37 21.01
CA ALA A 127 -18.14 0.05 19.92
C ALA A 127 -18.50 1.47 19.45
N LEU A 128 -19.80 1.76 19.27
CA LEU A 128 -20.26 3.11 18.92
C LEU A 128 -19.88 4.14 19.98
N THR A 129 -20.01 3.80 21.27
CA THR A 129 -19.64 4.69 22.37
C THR A 129 -18.13 4.95 22.40
N ARG A 130 -17.30 3.93 22.12
CA ARG A 130 -15.84 4.10 21.99
C ARG A 130 -15.49 4.99 20.81
N MET A 131 -16.08 4.78 19.64
CA MET A 131 -15.89 5.65 18.47
C MET A 131 -16.37 7.08 18.73
N GLU A 132 -17.48 7.24 19.43
CA GLU A 132 -18.02 8.55 19.79
C GLU A 132 -17.10 9.31 20.77
N LYS A 133 -16.52 8.59 21.74
CA LYS A 133 -15.51 9.13 22.66
C LYS A 133 -14.23 9.50 21.91
N TRP A 134 -13.77 8.65 20.99
CA TRP A 134 -12.61 8.91 20.13
C TRP A 134 -12.84 10.15 19.24
N ALA A 135 -14.00 10.26 18.60
CA ALA A 135 -14.32 11.41 17.74
C ALA A 135 -14.26 12.74 18.52
N ARG A 136 -14.60 12.72 19.82
CA ARG A 136 -14.56 13.89 20.70
C ARG A 136 -13.30 14.00 21.57
N SER A 137 -12.24 13.25 21.28
CA SER A 137 -10.96 13.37 21.97
C SER A 137 -10.38 14.79 21.86
N GLU A 138 -9.44 15.14 22.74
CA GLU A 138 -8.83 16.48 22.76
C GLU A 138 -7.90 16.74 21.58
N GLU A 139 -7.41 15.69 20.92
CA GLU A 139 -6.55 15.76 19.75
C GLU A 139 -7.21 16.51 18.58
N ARG A 140 -6.45 17.36 17.88
CA ARG A 140 -6.96 18.07 16.70
C ARG A 140 -7.18 17.15 15.51
N PHE A 141 -6.28 16.21 15.29
CA PHE A 141 -6.33 15.23 14.21
C PHE A 141 -6.25 13.81 14.78
N ALA A 142 -7.08 12.88 14.29
CA ALA A 142 -6.96 11.48 14.64
C ALA A 142 -7.55 10.56 13.56
N ILE A 143 -6.98 9.36 13.43
CA ILE A 143 -7.41 8.31 12.50
C ILE A 143 -7.93 7.11 13.30
N HIS A 144 -9.02 6.51 12.81
CA HIS A 144 -9.55 5.25 13.30
C HIS A 144 -9.71 4.25 12.17
N VAL A 145 -9.36 2.99 12.42
CA VAL A 145 -9.50 1.90 11.46
C VAL A 145 -10.50 0.89 11.99
N LEU A 146 -11.56 0.67 11.21
CA LEU A 146 -12.61 -0.27 11.53
C LEU A 146 -12.45 -1.52 10.65
N GLY A 147 -11.90 -2.58 11.24
CA GLY A 147 -11.67 -3.87 10.59
C GLY A 147 -12.83 -4.84 10.80
N GLY A 148 -13.12 -5.69 9.82
CA GLY A 148 -13.99 -6.84 9.98
C GLY A 148 -14.36 -7.52 8.66
N ASP A 149 -15.00 -8.67 8.73
CA ASP A 149 -15.52 -9.40 7.57
C ASP A 149 -16.62 -8.63 6.85
N GLY A 150 -16.90 -8.96 5.59
CA GLY A 150 -18.13 -8.51 4.93
C GLY A 150 -19.35 -8.97 5.75
N GLY A 151 -20.28 -8.06 6.03
CA GLY A 151 -21.46 -8.32 6.87
C GLY A 151 -21.31 -8.05 8.37
N SER A 152 -20.12 -7.66 8.84
CA SER A 152 -19.84 -7.37 10.27
C SER A 152 -20.49 -6.10 10.83
N GLY A 153 -21.01 -5.20 9.98
CA GLY A 153 -21.70 -3.98 10.39
C GLY A 153 -20.87 -2.68 10.32
N LYS A 154 -19.67 -2.71 9.72
CA LYS A 154 -18.76 -1.53 9.62
C LYS A 154 -19.42 -0.26 9.07
N THR A 155 -19.99 -0.34 7.87
CA THR A 155 -20.65 0.78 7.21
C THR A 155 -21.83 1.28 8.03
N ARG A 156 -22.61 0.36 8.63
CA ARG A 156 -23.77 0.69 9.47
C ARG A 156 -23.38 1.43 10.75
N LEU A 157 -22.32 0.98 11.41
CA LEU A 157 -21.75 1.63 12.60
C LEU A 157 -21.28 3.06 12.27
N SER A 158 -20.63 3.24 11.12
CA SER A 158 -20.10 4.54 10.68
C SER A 158 -21.20 5.51 10.26
N VAL A 159 -22.26 5.01 9.59
CA VAL A 159 -23.48 5.80 9.32
C VAL A 159 -24.11 6.31 10.62
N GLU A 160 -24.19 5.47 11.66
CA GLU A 160 -24.74 5.87 12.96
C GLU A 160 -23.83 6.87 13.69
N LEU A 161 -22.50 6.73 13.60
CA LEU A 161 -21.55 7.71 14.13
C LEU A 161 -21.74 9.09 13.47
N CYS A 162 -21.75 9.15 12.13
CA CYS A 162 -22.01 10.39 11.39
C CYS A 162 -23.35 11.02 11.79
N ARG A 163 -24.39 10.20 12.00
CA ARG A 163 -25.70 10.66 12.47
C ARG A 163 -25.61 11.28 13.86
N ARG A 164 -25.01 10.60 14.84
CA ARG A 164 -24.90 11.09 16.22
C ARG A 164 -24.09 12.38 16.34
N LEU A 165 -23.04 12.55 15.55
CA LEU A 165 -22.22 13.76 15.55
C LEU A 165 -22.96 14.95 14.92
N THR A 166 -23.78 14.71 13.88
CA THR A 166 -24.48 15.78 13.14
C THR A 166 -25.86 16.13 13.69
N THR A 167 -26.46 15.30 14.55
CA THR A 167 -27.74 15.62 15.22
C THR A 167 -27.52 16.58 16.40
N PRO A 168 -28.21 17.74 16.47
CA PRO A 168 -28.13 18.62 17.62
C PRO A 168 -28.70 17.94 18.87
N ASN A 169 -27.88 17.66 19.88
CA ASN A 169 -28.35 17.07 21.13
C ASN A 169 -29.11 18.10 21.96
N THR A 170 -30.35 17.78 22.35
CA THR A 170 -31.20 18.62 23.21
C THR A 170 -30.77 18.67 24.67
N HIS A 171 -29.83 17.83 25.16
CA HIS A 171 -29.59 17.74 26.61
C HIS A 171 -28.17 17.50 27.16
N ARG A 172 -27.06 17.51 26.40
CA ARG A 172 -25.71 17.52 27.01
C ARG A 172 -24.69 18.33 26.21
N GLN A 173 -24.17 19.36 26.88
CA GLN A 173 -22.88 20.07 26.74
C GLN A 173 -22.41 20.51 25.33
N SER A 174 -22.32 21.85 25.17
CA SER A 174 -21.63 22.65 24.13
C SER A 174 -21.78 22.18 22.68
N ALA A 175 -22.57 22.93 21.91
CA ALA A 175 -22.92 22.71 20.50
C ALA A 175 -21.71 22.86 19.55
N GLU A 176 -20.82 21.88 19.55
CA GLU A 176 -19.86 21.69 18.45
C GLU A 176 -20.62 21.24 17.20
N ILE A 177 -20.49 22.02 16.13
CA ILE A 177 -21.10 21.70 14.83
C ILE A 177 -20.18 20.74 14.10
N TRP A 178 -20.73 19.61 13.63
CA TRP A 178 -20.00 18.62 12.85
C TRP A 178 -20.46 18.59 11.40
N GLN A 179 -19.50 18.49 10.49
CA GLN A 179 -19.67 18.03 9.12
C GLN A 179 -19.17 16.59 9.04
N ALA A 180 -20.08 15.64 8.76
CA ALA A 180 -19.74 14.22 8.73
C ALA A 180 -20.35 13.51 7.53
N GLY A 181 -19.55 12.73 6.81
CA GLY A 181 -20.03 12.01 5.64
C GLY A 181 -19.03 10.99 5.08
N PHE A 182 -19.51 10.20 4.13
CA PHE A 182 -18.72 9.25 3.37
C PHE A 182 -18.06 9.96 2.19
N LEU A 183 -16.76 9.77 2.01
CA LEU A 183 -16.03 10.37 0.92
C LEU A 183 -16.40 9.71 -0.42
N GLN A 184 -16.89 10.53 -1.34
CA GLN A 184 -17.23 10.12 -2.70
C GLN A 184 -16.11 10.46 -3.68
N ASN A 185 -15.60 11.69 -3.65
CA ASN A 185 -14.54 12.14 -4.54
C ASN A 185 -13.71 13.29 -3.94
N ILE A 186 -12.47 13.44 -4.41
CA ILE A 186 -11.61 14.60 -4.17
C ILE A 186 -11.36 15.26 -5.53
N ALA A 187 -11.71 16.53 -5.66
CA ALA A 187 -11.51 17.29 -6.89
C ALA A 187 -10.57 18.47 -6.64
N GLN A 188 -9.81 18.88 -7.66
CA GLN A 188 -9.08 20.15 -7.59
C GLN A 188 -10.06 21.31 -7.63
N SER A 189 -9.82 22.32 -6.79
CA SER A 189 -10.62 23.52 -6.67
C SER A 189 -9.86 24.72 -7.22
N ASP A 190 -10.48 25.48 -8.12
CA ASP A 190 -9.92 26.73 -8.66
C ASP A 190 -10.05 27.89 -7.66
N ASN A 191 -10.76 27.69 -6.54
CA ASN A 191 -11.03 28.71 -5.53
C ASN A 191 -10.09 28.54 -4.33
N THR A 192 -9.19 29.50 -4.12
CA THR A 192 -8.27 29.57 -2.96
C THR A 192 -8.90 30.16 -1.69
N LEU A 193 -10.23 30.27 -1.64
CA LEU A 193 -10.92 30.85 -0.49
C LEU A 193 -11.03 29.82 0.63
N SER A 194 -10.25 30.02 1.68
CA SER A 194 -10.45 29.40 3.00
C SER A 194 -11.92 29.55 3.40
N SER A 195 -12.62 28.44 3.56
CA SER A 195 -13.97 28.49 4.11
C SER A 195 -13.84 28.83 5.59
N ASP A 196 -14.48 29.92 6.01
CA ASP A 196 -14.59 30.45 7.38
C ASP A 196 -15.43 29.49 8.27
N ASP A 197 -15.08 28.20 8.29
CA ASP A 197 -15.90 27.11 8.81
C ASP A 197 -15.29 26.47 10.05
N ALA A 198 -15.69 26.99 11.21
CA ALA A 198 -15.27 26.52 12.52
C ALA A 198 -15.83 25.14 12.93
N SER A 199 -16.47 24.40 12.00
CA SER A 199 -17.06 23.08 12.27
C SER A 199 -16.02 21.96 12.28
N SER A 200 -16.26 20.94 13.11
CA SER A 200 -15.45 19.73 13.13
C SER A 200 -15.79 18.82 11.97
N LEU A 201 -14.79 18.15 11.42
CA LEU A 201 -14.91 17.33 10.21
C LEU A 201 -14.72 15.85 10.54
N LEU A 202 -15.65 14.99 10.09
CA LEU A 202 -15.49 13.54 10.07
C LEU A 202 -15.58 13.02 8.62
N LEU A 203 -14.48 12.40 8.17
CA LEU A 203 -14.36 11.74 6.88
C LEU A 203 -14.46 10.22 7.07
N VAL A 204 -15.42 9.58 6.41
CA VAL A 204 -15.51 8.12 6.36
C VAL A 204 -15.11 7.62 4.98
N VAL A 205 -14.10 6.78 4.90
CA VAL A 205 -13.64 6.18 3.64
C VAL A 205 -13.99 4.70 3.67
N ASP A 206 -15.02 4.33 2.89
CA ASP A 206 -15.44 2.93 2.75
C ASP A 206 -14.46 2.15 1.86
N TYR A 207 -14.37 0.82 1.98
CA TYR A 207 -13.50 -0.01 1.14
C TYR A 207 -12.08 0.54 0.92
N ALA A 208 -11.47 1.06 1.99
CA ALA A 208 -10.24 1.83 1.88
C ALA A 208 -9.04 0.97 1.43
N GLU A 209 -9.07 -0.34 1.71
CA GLU A 209 -8.03 -1.29 1.27
C GLU A 209 -7.93 -1.50 -0.26
N ALA A 210 -8.98 -1.09 -0.99
CA ALA A 210 -9.01 -1.14 -2.45
C ALA A 210 -8.64 0.21 -3.09
N ARG A 211 -8.37 1.25 -2.28
CA ARG A 211 -8.16 2.63 -2.73
C ARG A 211 -6.95 3.29 -2.03
N PRO A 212 -5.74 2.69 -2.11
CA PRO A 212 -4.56 3.18 -1.37
C PRO A 212 -4.17 4.63 -1.72
N ASP A 213 -4.34 5.04 -2.98
CA ASP A 213 -4.02 6.41 -3.40
C ASP A 213 -4.96 7.43 -2.72
N VAL A 214 -6.25 7.09 -2.65
CA VAL A 214 -7.27 7.89 -1.93
C VAL A 214 -6.96 7.92 -0.44
N VAL A 215 -6.46 6.84 0.17
CA VAL A 215 -6.06 6.83 1.59
C VAL A 215 -4.99 7.89 1.85
N THR A 216 -3.95 7.95 1.01
CA THR A 216 -2.88 8.95 1.13
C THR A 216 -3.43 10.36 1.00
N GLU A 217 -4.15 10.61 -0.10
CA GLU A 217 -4.67 11.94 -0.43
C GLU A 217 -5.59 12.44 0.69
N VAL A 218 -6.47 11.59 1.21
CA VAL A 218 -7.39 11.95 2.30
C VAL A 218 -6.64 12.32 3.58
N ILE A 219 -5.57 11.60 3.94
CA ILE A 219 -4.79 11.90 5.13
C ILE A 219 -4.11 13.27 4.97
N ASP A 220 -3.50 13.52 3.82
CA ASP A 220 -2.83 14.80 3.54
C ASP A 220 -3.83 15.97 3.56
N VAL A 221 -5.00 15.83 2.89
CA VAL A 221 -6.06 16.87 2.91
C VAL A 221 -6.54 17.10 4.34
N ALA A 222 -6.77 16.03 5.10
CA ALA A 222 -7.31 16.13 6.44
C ALA A 222 -6.29 16.71 7.44
N LEU A 223 -5.00 16.47 7.23
CA LEU A 223 -3.92 17.10 8.00
C LEU A 223 -3.89 18.61 7.73
N GLN A 224 -3.96 19.01 6.45
CA GLN A 224 -4.07 20.42 6.06
C GLN A 224 -5.33 21.07 6.66
N ALA A 225 -6.45 20.36 6.68
CA ALA A 225 -7.67 20.85 7.33
C ALA A 225 -7.51 21.02 8.85
N ALA A 226 -6.67 20.22 9.51
CA ALA A 226 -6.43 20.29 10.95
C ALA A 226 -5.46 21.41 11.36
N GLU A 227 -4.66 21.91 10.41
CA GLU A 227 -3.79 23.08 10.58
C GLU A 227 -4.57 24.40 10.61
N ASP A 228 -5.79 24.41 10.05
CA ASP A 228 -6.69 25.57 10.11
C ASP A 228 -7.02 25.92 11.59
N PRO A 229 -6.65 27.11 12.07
CA PRO A 229 -6.88 27.50 13.46
C PRO A 229 -8.36 27.62 13.84
N GLU A 230 -9.25 27.89 12.89
CA GLU A 230 -10.70 28.00 13.12
C GLU A 230 -11.35 26.61 13.22
N ARG A 231 -10.80 25.60 12.54
CA ARG A 231 -11.31 24.23 12.57
C ARG A 231 -10.96 23.56 13.89
N LYS A 232 -11.97 23.13 14.65
CA LYS A 232 -11.77 22.50 15.96
C LYS A 232 -11.11 21.13 15.89
N ARG A 233 -11.67 20.22 15.08
CA ARG A 233 -11.26 18.81 15.01
C ARG A 233 -11.43 18.25 13.60
N VAL A 234 -10.51 17.37 13.22
CA VAL A 234 -10.58 16.55 12.01
C VAL A 234 -10.43 15.08 12.38
N ARG A 235 -11.30 14.23 11.85
CA ARG A 235 -11.36 12.80 12.12
C ARG A 235 -11.48 12.01 10.83
N ILE A 236 -10.75 10.90 10.74
CA ILE A 236 -10.85 9.97 9.61
C ILE A 236 -11.22 8.58 10.14
N VAL A 237 -12.20 7.94 9.50
CA VAL A 237 -12.54 6.53 9.73
C VAL A 237 -12.32 5.76 8.43
N PHE A 238 -11.36 4.83 8.43
CA PHE A 238 -11.16 3.89 7.34
C PHE A 238 -11.92 2.59 7.61
N LEU A 239 -12.74 2.16 6.67
CA LEU A 239 -13.45 0.89 6.73
C LEU A 239 -12.68 -0.15 5.93
N VAL A 240 -12.21 -1.19 6.62
CA VAL A 240 -11.32 -2.21 6.05
C VAL A 240 -12.00 -3.57 6.12
N ARG A 241 -12.03 -4.30 5.01
CA ARG A 241 -12.45 -5.69 4.96
C ARG A 241 -11.28 -6.64 5.17
N ARG A 242 -11.56 -7.87 5.68
CA ARG A 242 -10.52 -8.88 6.00
C ARG A 242 -9.44 -8.85 4.93
N PRO A 243 -8.20 -8.47 5.29
CA PRO A 243 -7.14 -8.38 4.31
C PRO A 243 -6.90 -9.77 3.73
N SER A 244 -6.75 -9.86 2.42
CA SER A 244 -6.13 -11.02 1.80
C SER A 244 -4.77 -11.25 2.47
N PRO A 245 -4.29 -12.49 2.61
CA PRO A 245 -2.92 -12.70 3.03
C PRO A 245 -2.01 -12.10 1.96
N LEU A 246 -1.61 -10.85 2.16
CA LEU A 246 -0.60 -10.20 1.33
C LEU A 246 0.72 -10.88 1.66
N SER A 247 1.56 -11.01 0.64
CA SER A 247 2.94 -11.38 0.84
C SER A 247 3.71 -10.26 1.52
N VAL A 248 3.57 -10.20 2.84
CA VAL A 248 4.53 -9.78 3.87
C VAL A 248 5.24 -8.41 3.70
N THR A 249 4.89 -7.58 2.71
CA THR A 249 5.55 -6.29 2.44
C THR A 249 5.30 -5.22 3.50
N HIS A 250 4.50 -5.52 4.51
CA HIS A 250 4.58 -4.92 5.84
C HIS A 250 3.69 -5.78 6.74
N ARG A 251 4.26 -6.68 7.57
CA ARG A 251 3.54 -7.19 8.74
C ARG A 251 3.85 -6.26 9.90
N SER A 252 2.98 -5.28 10.14
CA SER A 252 2.89 -4.76 11.50
C SER A 252 2.21 -5.82 12.38
N SER A 253 2.08 -5.57 13.68
CA SER A 253 1.23 -6.42 14.52
C SER A 253 -0.26 -6.34 14.13
N ASN A 254 -0.65 -5.47 13.20
CA ASN A 254 -2.03 -5.20 12.82
C ASN A 254 -2.24 -5.20 11.30
N GLU A 255 -2.67 -6.36 10.79
CA GLU A 255 -2.95 -6.61 9.36
C GLU A 255 -3.98 -5.65 8.73
N TRP A 256 -4.84 -5.03 9.54
CA TRP A 256 -5.88 -4.11 9.07
C TRP A 256 -5.32 -2.73 8.71
N LEU A 257 -4.28 -2.29 9.42
CA LEU A 257 -3.52 -1.08 9.08
C LEU A 257 -2.64 -1.33 7.86
N ASP A 258 -2.03 -2.51 7.79
CA ASP A 258 -1.19 -2.92 6.67
C ASP A 258 -1.97 -2.89 5.34
N ALA A 259 -3.26 -3.22 5.36
CA ALA A 259 -4.14 -3.19 4.19
C ALA A 259 -4.40 -1.78 3.63
N LEU A 260 -4.21 -0.74 4.45
CA LEU A 260 -4.43 0.66 4.08
C LEU A 260 -3.16 1.35 3.61
N ARG A 261 -1.98 0.79 3.94
CA ARG A 261 -0.72 1.46 3.65
C ARG A 261 -0.57 1.62 2.14
N PRO A 262 -0.41 2.87 1.67
CA PRO A 262 -0.20 3.13 0.26
C PRO A 262 1.09 2.45 -0.18
N GLN A 263 1.03 1.70 -1.27
CA GLN A 263 2.23 1.28 -1.98
C GLN A 263 2.73 2.40 -2.91
N GLU A 264 2.53 3.68 -2.59
CA GLU A 264 3.18 4.82 -3.28
C GLU A 264 3.40 6.07 -2.39
N SER A 265 3.07 6.09 -1.08
CA SER A 265 3.22 7.32 -0.25
C SER A 265 4.65 7.64 0.20
N GLN A 266 5.27 8.64 -0.43
CA GLN A 266 6.57 9.21 -0.03
C GLN A 266 6.58 9.76 1.41
N ASN A 267 5.41 9.90 2.03
CA ASN A 267 5.23 10.36 3.39
C ASN A 267 5.38 9.22 4.40
N GLU A 268 6.55 9.09 5.02
CA GLU A 268 6.66 8.36 6.30
C GLU A 268 5.71 8.92 7.36
N GLY A 269 5.40 10.22 7.29
CA GLY A 269 4.37 10.85 8.12
C GLY A 269 3.01 10.15 8.03
N VAL A 270 2.57 9.72 6.85
CA VAL A 270 1.30 8.98 6.69
C VAL A 270 1.36 7.62 7.36
N ASN A 271 2.49 6.92 7.23
CA ASN A 271 2.67 5.61 7.87
C ASN A 271 2.74 5.73 9.40
N LEU A 272 3.41 6.75 9.93
CA LEU A 272 3.43 7.06 11.36
C LEU A 272 2.02 7.39 11.89
N LEU A 273 1.25 8.20 11.17
CA LEU A 273 -0.14 8.50 11.52
C LEU A 273 -1.03 7.24 11.50
N LEU A 274 -0.77 6.31 10.58
CA LEU A 274 -1.46 5.02 10.55
C LEU A 274 -1.00 4.09 11.68
N ASP A 275 0.27 4.13 12.10
CA ASP A 275 0.79 3.34 13.22
C ASP A 275 0.20 3.79 14.57
N GLU A 276 -0.07 5.08 14.71
CA GLU A 276 -0.78 5.66 15.86
C GLU A 276 -2.31 5.47 15.78
N ALA A 277 -2.84 5.02 14.64
CA ALA A 277 -4.27 4.89 14.43
C ALA A 277 -4.90 3.81 15.32
N SER A 278 -5.97 4.18 16.01
CA SER A 278 -6.75 3.24 16.81
C SER A 278 -7.51 2.26 15.92
N THR A 279 -7.48 0.97 16.25
CA THR A 279 -8.17 -0.06 15.46
C THR A 279 -9.23 -0.78 16.30
N ILE A 280 -10.42 -0.99 15.74
CA ILE A 280 -11.44 -1.91 16.25
C ILE A 280 -11.65 -3.02 15.23
N VAL A 281 -11.49 -4.28 15.65
CA VAL A 281 -11.75 -5.46 14.82
C VAL A 281 -13.09 -6.07 15.21
N LEU A 282 -14.12 -5.79 14.41
CA LEU A 282 -15.50 -6.21 14.68
C LEU A 282 -15.72 -7.73 14.67
N ASN A 283 -14.78 -8.50 14.11
CA ASN A 283 -14.81 -9.97 14.13
C ASN A 283 -14.55 -10.54 15.53
N ASP A 284 -13.74 -9.85 16.32
CA ASP A 284 -13.38 -10.27 17.69
C ASP A 284 -14.49 -9.86 18.68
N GLU A 285 -15.28 -8.85 18.31
CA GLU A 285 -16.42 -8.34 19.07
C GLU A 285 -17.73 -8.97 18.58
N LYS A 286 -17.96 -10.25 18.89
CA LYS A 286 -19.17 -10.97 18.50
C LYS A 286 -20.41 -10.42 19.21
N LEU A 287 -21.54 -10.33 18.50
CA LEU A 287 -22.83 -9.96 19.11
C LEU A 287 -23.22 -10.95 20.20
N SER A 288 -23.61 -10.42 21.37
CA SER A 288 -24.23 -11.20 22.44
C SER A 288 -25.59 -11.75 21.99
N LYS A 289 -26.05 -12.83 22.64
CA LYS A 289 -27.36 -13.42 22.35
C LYS A 289 -28.49 -12.38 22.38
N ARG A 290 -28.48 -11.53 23.41
CA ARG A 290 -29.45 -10.46 23.59
C ARG A 290 -29.43 -9.43 22.45
N GLU A 291 -28.25 -9.00 22.03
CA GLU A 291 -28.12 -8.07 20.89
C GLU A 291 -28.63 -8.68 19.58
N ARG A 292 -28.42 -9.99 19.37
CA ARG A 292 -28.94 -10.70 18.19
C ARG A 292 -30.47 -10.75 18.20
N GLU A 293 -31.07 -11.09 19.34
CA GLU A 293 -32.53 -11.13 19.52
C GLU A 293 -33.15 -9.73 19.33
N GLU A 294 -32.60 -8.71 19.97
CA GLU A 294 -33.08 -7.33 19.85
C GLU A 294 -32.95 -6.79 18.42
N LEU A 295 -31.83 -7.10 17.74
CA LEU A 295 -31.63 -6.73 16.34
C LEU A 295 -32.62 -7.46 15.42
N PHE A 296 -32.82 -8.77 15.64
CA PHE A 296 -33.76 -9.57 14.84
C PHE A 296 -35.19 -9.03 14.96
N GLU A 297 -35.68 -8.80 16.18
CA GLU A 297 -37.02 -8.27 16.40
C GLU A 297 -37.23 -6.91 15.73
N ALA A 298 -36.24 -6.03 15.85
CA ALA A 298 -36.30 -4.71 15.25
C ALA A 298 -36.28 -4.77 13.72
N ALA A 299 -35.42 -5.62 13.14
CA ALA A 299 -35.37 -5.86 11.70
C ALA A 299 -36.69 -6.44 11.18
N TYR A 300 -37.23 -7.44 11.88
CA TYR A 300 -38.51 -8.06 11.53
C TYR A 300 -39.63 -7.01 11.46
N ARG A 301 -39.78 -6.20 12.52
CA ARG A 301 -40.79 -5.11 12.56
C ARG A 301 -40.63 -4.10 11.43
N SER A 302 -39.39 -3.76 11.06
CA SER A 302 -39.10 -2.83 9.96
C SER A 302 -39.51 -3.36 8.59
N PHE A 303 -39.51 -4.70 8.41
CA PHE A 303 -39.80 -5.34 7.12
C PHE A 303 -41.23 -5.87 6.99
N THR A 304 -41.93 -6.10 8.11
CA THR A 304 -43.33 -6.52 8.12
C THR A 304 -44.29 -5.42 7.70
N GLU A 305 -45.28 -5.75 6.86
CA GLU A 305 -46.39 -4.85 6.50
C GLU A 305 -47.41 -4.70 7.64
N SER A 306 -47.43 -5.62 8.61
CA SER A 306 -48.29 -5.61 9.79
C SER A 306 -47.46 -5.58 11.08
N PRO A 307 -47.19 -4.40 11.68
CA PRO A 307 -46.25 -4.22 12.79
C PRO A 307 -46.64 -4.88 14.14
N GLY A 308 -47.71 -5.70 14.17
CA GLY A 308 -48.23 -6.35 15.39
C GLY A 308 -48.07 -7.88 15.46
N SER A 309 -47.56 -8.54 14.40
CA SER A 309 -47.35 -9.99 14.42
C SER A 309 -46.02 -10.32 15.12
N PRO A 310 -45.99 -11.18 16.16
CA PRO A 310 -44.74 -11.61 16.77
C PRO A 310 -44.00 -12.60 15.86
N PRO A 311 -42.65 -12.63 15.88
CA PRO A 311 -41.89 -13.66 15.18
C PRO A 311 -42.16 -15.05 15.78
N VAL A 312 -41.98 -16.10 14.96
CA VAL A 312 -42.15 -17.49 15.41
C VAL A 312 -41.03 -17.85 16.42
N SER A 313 -41.40 -18.40 17.59
CA SER A 313 -40.45 -18.72 18.69
C SER A 313 -39.27 -19.59 18.25
N ASP A 314 -39.48 -20.52 17.31
CA ASP A 314 -38.45 -21.47 16.85
C ASP A 314 -37.26 -20.78 16.16
N VAL A 315 -37.45 -19.58 15.59
CA VAL A 315 -36.38 -18.82 14.92
C VAL A 315 -35.46 -18.14 15.93
N LEU A 316 -36.00 -17.70 17.08
CA LEU A 316 -35.20 -17.08 18.15
C LEU A 316 -34.24 -18.09 18.81
N GLU A 317 -34.57 -19.38 18.82
CA GLU A 317 -33.68 -20.43 19.31
C GLU A 317 -32.48 -20.68 18.38
N GLN A 318 -32.62 -20.42 17.08
CA GLN A 318 -31.58 -20.61 16.06
C GLN A 318 -30.51 -19.51 16.08
N LEU A 319 -30.83 -18.32 16.61
CA LEU A 319 -29.88 -17.19 16.74
C LEU A 319 -28.67 -17.48 17.67
N ASN A 320 -28.70 -18.61 18.39
CA ASN A 320 -27.56 -19.09 19.18
C ASN A 320 -26.41 -19.64 18.31
N ASP A 321 -26.65 -19.93 17.03
CA ASP A 321 -25.61 -20.39 16.11
C ASP A 321 -24.49 -19.33 15.97
N PRO A 322 -23.20 -19.73 16.00
CA PRO A 322 -22.08 -18.83 15.70
C PRO A 322 -22.22 -18.05 14.39
N LEU A 323 -22.95 -18.56 13.39
CA LEU A 323 -23.26 -17.91 12.12
C LEU A 323 -23.87 -16.52 12.30
N TYR A 324 -24.74 -16.34 13.30
CA TYR A 324 -25.41 -15.06 13.59
C TYR A 324 -24.53 -14.06 14.36
N SER A 325 -23.21 -14.29 14.43
CA SER A 325 -22.27 -13.26 14.90
C SER A 325 -22.17 -12.05 13.97
N GLN A 326 -22.61 -12.18 12.70
CA GLN A 326 -22.64 -11.10 11.72
C GLN A 326 -24.02 -10.42 11.71
N PRO A 327 -24.13 -9.11 12.00
CA PRO A 327 -25.40 -8.38 11.99
C PRO A 327 -26.18 -8.49 10.67
N LEU A 328 -25.47 -8.61 9.53
CA LEU A 328 -26.10 -8.79 8.22
C LEU A 328 -26.96 -10.06 8.16
N LEU A 329 -26.45 -11.18 8.68
CA LEU A 329 -27.16 -12.46 8.63
C LEU A 329 -28.40 -12.45 9.53
N VAL A 330 -28.32 -11.79 10.69
CA VAL A 330 -29.49 -11.56 11.57
C VAL A 330 -30.55 -10.73 10.83
N THR A 331 -30.14 -9.68 10.13
CA THR A 331 -31.04 -8.79 9.40
C THR A 331 -31.69 -9.48 8.19
N VAL A 332 -30.91 -10.29 7.45
CA VAL A 332 -31.39 -11.09 6.33
C VAL A 332 -32.44 -12.11 6.80
N ASP A 333 -32.16 -12.84 7.88
CA ASP A 333 -33.07 -13.85 8.39
C ASP A 333 -34.38 -13.24 8.91
N ALA A 334 -34.30 -12.08 9.57
CA ALA A 334 -35.46 -11.30 9.98
C ALA A 334 -36.30 -10.82 8.77
N PHE A 335 -35.65 -10.39 7.68
CA PHE A 335 -36.32 -10.02 6.44
C PHE A 335 -37.08 -11.21 5.82
N LEU A 336 -36.41 -12.36 5.69
CA LEU A 336 -37.00 -13.58 5.12
C LEU A 336 -38.16 -14.10 5.98
N SER A 337 -38.03 -14.01 7.30
CA SER A 337 -39.11 -14.32 8.26
C SER A 337 -40.29 -13.36 8.14
N ALA A 338 -40.04 -12.07 7.88
CA ALA A 338 -41.10 -11.07 7.72
C ALA A 338 -41.84 -11.19 6.38
N ARG A 339 -41.20 -11.74 5.35
CA ARG A 339 -41.73 -11.88 3.99
C ARG A 339 -41.52 -13.29 3.43
N PRO A 340 -42.13 -14.33 4.01
CA PRO A 340 -41.87 -15.70 3.58
C PRO A 340 -42.36 -15.97 2.16
N LEU A 341 -41.60 -16.77 1.40
CA LEU A 341 -42.06 -17.34 0.13
C LEU A 341 -42.75 -18.68 0.36
N SER A 342 -43.69 -19.04 -0.51
CA SER A 342 -44.48 -20.29 -0.42
C SER A 342 -43.67 -21.60 -0.42
N ASN A 343 -42.35 -21.54 -0.66
CA ASN A 343 -41.40 -22.66 -0.63
C ASN A 343 -40.16 -22.36 0.24
N SER A 344 -40.27 -21.51 1.26
CA SER A 344 -39.15 -21.21 2.18
C SER A 344 -38.70 -22.48 2.90
N ARG A 345 -37.39 -22.78 2.84
CA ARG A 345 -36.78 -23.89 3.60
C ARG A 345 -36.26 -23.32 4.93
N ASN A 346 -36.13 -24.15 5.96
CA ASN A 346 -35.29 -23.81 7.11
C ASN A 346 -33.84 -23.79 6.62
N SER A 347 -33.34 -22.61 6.28
CA SER A 347 -32.00 -22.40 5.73
C SER A 347 -30.94 -22.56 6.83
N CYS A 348 -29.85 -23.29 6.55
CA CYS A 348 -28.83 -23.67 7.54
C CYS A 348 -27.43 -23.12 7.23
N SER A 349 -27.29 -22.29 6.18
CA SER A 349 -26.01 -21.69 5.79
C SER A 349 -26.17 -20.25 5.25
N PRO A 350 -25.11 -19.41 5.28
CA PRO A 350 -25.18 -18.04 4.75
C PRO A 350 -25.55 -18.00 3.26
N ASP A 351 -25.02 -18.94 2.48
CA ASP A 351 -25.27 -19.06 1.04
C ASP A 351 -26.75 -19.34 0.73
N GLU A 352 -27.41 -20.18 1.53
CA GLU A 352 -28.84 -20.47 1.38
C GLU A 352 -29.69 -19.24 1.70
N LEU A 353 -29.33 -18.49 2.75
CA LEU A 353 -30.00 -17.23 3.10
C LEU A 353 -29.84 -16.19 1.97
N PHE A 354 -28.64 -16.03 1.42
CA PHE A 354 -28.40 -15.12 0.30
C PHE A 354 -29.14 -15.56 -0.97
N GLU A 355 -29.22 -16.85 -1.27
CA GLU A 355 -30.02 -17.35 -2.40
C GLU A 355 -31.50 -17.06 -2.23
N GLU A 356 -32.03 -17.15 -1.01
CA GLU A 356 -33.42 -16.82 -0.74
C GLU A 356 -33.69 -15.32 -0.92
N VAL A 357 -32.77 -14.46 -0.48
CA VAL A 357 -32.82 -13.02 -0.78
C VAL A 357 -32.78 -12.76 -2.29
N LEU A 358 -31.94 -13.48 -3.05
CA LEU A 358 -31.89 -13.34 -4.50
C LEU A 358 -33.20 -13.78 -5.17
N ARG A 359 -33.91 -14.80 -4.66
CA ARG A 359 -35.25 -15.16 -5.16
C ARG A 359 -36.28 -14.06 -4.97
N HIS A 360 -36.16 -13.31 -3.88
CA HIS A 360 -36.95 -12.10 -3.67
C HIS A 360 -36.60 -11.03 -4.71
N GLU A 361 -35.30 -10.81 -4.95
CA GLU A 361 -34.81 -9.85 -5.93
C GLU A 361 -35.23 -10.23 -7.37
N GLU A 362 -35.28 -11.52 -7.70
CA GLU A 362 -35.77 -12.03 -8.98
C GLU A 362 -37.24 -11.71 -9.23
N ARG A 363 -38.09 -11.70 -8.20
CA ARG A 363 -39.48 -11.24 -8.33
C ARG A 363 -39.52 -9.77 -8.68
N TYR A 364 -38.68 -8.96 -8.01
CA TYR A 364 -38.52 -7.55 -8.35
C TYR A 364 -38.06 -7.38 -9.80
N TRP A 365 -37.08 -8.14 -10.28
CA TRP A 365 -36.66 -8.12 -11.68
C TRP A 365 -37.79 -8.49 -12.65
N ALA A 366 -38.54 -9.56 -12.35
CA ALA A 366 -39.66 -10.00 -13.17
C ALA A 366 -40.79 -8.95 -13.25
N GLU A 367 -41.08 -8.27 -12.13
CA GLU A 367 -42.06 -7.18 -12.07
C GLU A 367 -41.64 -5.95 -12.88
N HIS A 368 -40.34 -5.76 -13.12
CA HIS A 368 -39.79 -4.60 -13.84
C HIS A 368 -39.31 -4.96 -15.25
N TRP A 369 -39.44 -6.21 -15.68
CA TRP A 369 -38.95 -6.68 -16.98
C TRP A 369 -39.62 -5.93 -18.15
N PRO A 370 -38.85 -5.39 -19.10
CA PRO A 370 -39.38 -4.62 -20.22
C PRO A 370 -40.06 -5.54 -21.25
N SER A 371 -41.19 -5.08 -21.79
CA SER A 371 -41.96 -5.86 -22.76
C SER A 371 -41.25 -6.07 -24.10
N SER A 372 -40.25 -5.24 -24.43
CA SER A 372 -39.43 -5.38 -25.64
C SER A 372 -38.45 -6.54 -25.56
N LEU A 373 -37.94 -6.87 -24.36
CA LEU A 373 -37.13 -8.09 -24.14
C LEU A 373 -37.97 -9.37 -24.16
N ALA A 374 -39.31 -9.28 -24.15
CA ALA A 374 -40.19 -10.44 -24.17
C ALA A 374 -40.42 -11.02 -25.58
N VAL A 375 -39.89 -10.40 -26.65
CA VAL A 375 -40.15 -10.81 -28.05
C VAL A 375 -38.88 -10.73 -28.91
N ASN A 376 -38.15 -11.85 -29.03
CA ASN A 376 -37.56 -12.39 -30.28
C ASN A 376 -36.52 -13.46 -29.95
N THR A 377 -36.93 -14.73 -29.86
CA THR A 377 -36.02 -15.85 -30.14
C THR A 377 -35.97 -16.10 -31.64
N ASP A 378 -34.74 -16.16 -32.13
CA ASP A 378 -34.38 -16.40 -33.52
C ASP A 378 -35.01 -17.71 -34.04
N ARG A 379 -35.22 -17.77 -35.36
CA ARG A 379 -36.04 -18.82 -36.00
C ARG A 379 -35.51 -20.25 -35.76
N ASP A 380 -34.24 -20.40 -35.44
CA ASP A 380 -33.59 -21.68 -35.18
C ASP A 380 -33.78 -22.17 -33.73
N GLN A 381 -33.91 -21.28 -32.74
CA GLN A 381 -34.23 -21.67 -31.35
C GLN A 381 -35.72 -22.02 -31.18
N ARG A 382 -36.61 -21.55 -32.08
CA ARG A 382 -38.03 -21.95 -32.08
C ARG A 382 -38.24 -23.42 -32.37
N ARG A 383 -37.35 -24.11 -33.10
CA ARG A 383 -37.50 -25.55 -33.34
C ARG A 383 -37.22 -26.39 -32.09
N LEU A 384 -36.40 -25.90 -31.16
CA LEU A 384 -36.18 -26.50 -29.84
C LEU A 384 -37.26 -26.08 -28.83
N ALA A 385 -37.72 -24.83 -28.87
CA ALA A 385 -38.73 -24.30 -27.94
C ALA A 385 -40.19 -24.67 -28.29
N ALA A 386 -40.49 -25.05 -29.54
CA ALA A 386 -41.85 -25.45 -29.95
C ALA A 386 -42.36 -26.74 -29.27
N ALA A 387 -41.51 -27.42 -28.48
CA ALA A 387 -41.86 -28.61 -27.71
C ALA A 387 -42.05 -28.36 -26.19
N THR A 388 -41.88 -27.13 -25.67
CA THR A 388 -41.81 -26.91 -24.21
C THR A 388 -42.63 -25.71 -23.69
N SER A 389 -43.16 -25.85 -22.47
CA SER A 389 -44.15 -25.00 -21.78
C SER A 389 -43.69 -23.55 -21.52
N ALA A 390 -44.63 -22.70 -21.09
CA ALA A 390 -44.40 -21.32 -20.64
C ALA A 390 -43.33 -21.19 -19.53
N ASP A 391 -43.03 -22.27 -18.80
CA ASP A 391 -42.00 -22.34 -17.76
C ASP A 391 -40.57 -22.11 -18.31
N THR A 392 -40.32 -22.43 -19.58
CA THR A 392 -39.00 -22.30 -20.20
C THR A 392 -38.61 -20.84 -20.49
N GLN A 393 -39.58 -20.00 -20.83
CA GLN A 393 -39.35 -18.58 -21.13
C GLN A 393 -39.11 -17.75 -19.85
N GLY A 394 -39.86 -18.04 -18.78
CA GLY A 394 -39.65 -17.41 -17.47
C GLY A 394 -38.27 -17.74 -16.89
N ASN A 395 -37.79 -18.96 -17.12
CA ASN A 395 -36.46 -19.41 -16.70
C ASN A 395 -35.33 -18.66 -17.46
N LEU A 396 -35.50 -18.41 -18.76
CA LEU A 396 -34.50 -17.67 -19.55
C LEU A 396 -34.37 -16.20 -19.11
N ASN A 397 -35.49 -15.51 -18.90
CA ASN A 397 -35.48 -14.11 -18.43
C ASN A 397 -34.84 -13.99 -17.04
N ARG A 398 -35.16 -14.94 -16.14
CA ARG A 398 -34.54 -15.03 -14.81
C ARG A 398 -33.02 -15.19 -14.92
N LYS A 399 -32.56 -16.10 -15.78
CA LYS A 399 -31.13 -16.35 -16.00
C LYS A 399 -30.42 -15.11 -16.55
N LEU A 400 -31.01 -14.43 -17.54
CA LEU A 400 -30.46 -13.20 -18.10
C LEU A 400 -30.42 -12.06 -17.07
N ALA A 401 -31.44 -11.93 -16.22
CA ALA A 401 -31.46 -10.95 -15.14
C ALA A 401 -30.30 -11.17 -14.15
N ARG A 402 -30.12 -12.42 -13.67
CA ARG A 402 -29.01 -12.78 -12.77
C ARG A 402 -27.65 -12.47 -13.41
N GLN A 403 -27.45 -12.85 -14.66
CA GLN A 403 -26.22 -12.58 -15.40
C GLN A 403 -25.93 -11.08 -15.57
N ALA A 404 -26.94 -10.28 -15.94
CA ALA A 404 -26.79 -8.85 -16.13
C ALA A 404 -26.44 -8.12 -14.82
N VAL A 405 -27.09 -8.49 -13.72
CA VAL A 405 -26.79 -7.91 -12.40
C VAL A 405 -25.42 -8.36 -11.90
N ALA A 406 -25.05 -9.63 -12.07
CA ALA A 406 -23.73 -10.13 -11.72
C ALA A 406 -22.61 -9.44 -12.52
N ALA A 407 -22.80 -9.20 -13.81
CA ALA A 407 -21.86 -8.45 -14.64
C ALA A 407 -21.67 -7.01 -14.13
N ALA A 408 -22.76 -6.33 -13.76
CA ALA A 408 -22.73 -4.98 -13.21
C ALA A 408 -22.13 -4.89 -11.80
N ILE A 409 -22.10 -5.98 -11.04
CA ILE A 409 -21.37 -6.06 -9.76
C ILE A 409 -19.86 -6.22 -9.99
N LEU A 410 -19.47 -7.03 -10.99
CA LEU A 410 -18.08 -7.29 -11.34
C LEU A 410 -17.36 -6.04 -11.86
N THR A 411 -17.99 -5.24 -12.72
CA THR A 411 -17.35 -4.11 -13.39
C THR A 411 -17.96 -2.76 -13.01
N ASP A 412 -17.17 -1.69 -13.09
CA ASP A 412 -17.71 -0.33 -12.93
C ASP A 412 -18.22 0.17 -14.28
N ILE A 413 -19.52 0.09 -14.49
CA ILE A 413 -20.14 0.56 -15.74
C ILE A 413 -20.06 2.09 -15.78
N GLN A 414 -19.34 2.62 -16.77
CA GLN A 414 -19.14 4.07 -16.89
C GLN A 414 -20.33 4.76 -17.55
N ASP A 415 -20.83 4.19 -18.63
CA ASP A 415 -21.88 4.77 -19.45
C ASP A 415 -22.77 3.71 -20.13
N GLU A 416 -23.72 4.16 -20.96
CA GLU A 416 -24.66 3.28 -21.66
C GLU A 416 -23.95 2.37 -22.68
N GLU A 417 -22.92 2.87 -23.35
CA GLU A 417 -22.22 2.12 -24.39
C GLU A 417 -21.39 1.01 -23.76
N ASP A 418 -20.68 1.31 -22.67
CA ASP A 418 -19.97 0.33 -21.85
C ASP A 418 -20.91 -0.75 -21.31
N ALA A 419 -22.08 -0.34 -20.79
CA ALA A 419 -23.11 -1.28 -20.36
C ALA A 419 -23.55 -2.23 -21.48
N ILE A 420 -23.81 -1.70 -22.68
CA ILE A 420 -24.23 -2.50 -23.83
C ILE A 420 -23.11 -3.45 -24.25
N SER A 421 -21.86 -2.98 -24.32
CA SER A 421 -20.70 -3.79 -24.65
C SER A 421 -20.50 -4.95 -23.68
N LEU A 422 -20.59 -4.71 -22.38
CA LEU A 422 -20.49 -5.74 -21.35
C LEU A 422 -21.63 -6.76 -21.43
N LEU A 423 -22.88 -6.28 -21.56
CA LEU A 423 -24.06 -7.14 -21.59
C LEU A 423 -24.14 -7.99 -22.87
N ASN A 424 -23.53 -7.57 -23.97
CA ASN A 424 -23.42 -8.37 -25.20
C ASN A 424 -22.55 -9.63 -25.03
N LEU A 425 -21.67 -9.66 -24.03
CA LEU A 425 -20.80 -10.81 -23.73
C LEU A 425 -21.51 -11.90 -22.95
N LEU A 426 -22.73 -11.63 -22.46
CA LEU A 426 -23.50 -12.60 -21.70
C LEU A 426 -23.95 -13.77 -22.59
N PRO A 427 -23.82 -15.02 -22.13
CA PRO A 427 -24.24 -16.17 -22.94
C PRO A 427 -25.76 -16.23 -23.18
N ALA A 428 -26.58 -15.64 -22.30
CA ALA A 428 -28.00 -15.41 -22.56
C ALA A 428 -28.21 -14.07 -23.31
N ASN A 429 -27.55 -13.86 -24.45
CA ASN A 429 -27.60 -12.58 -25.16
C ASN A 429 -29.02 -12.25 -25.68
N PRO A 430 -29.60 -11.06 -25.39
CA PRO A 430 -30.90 -10.63 -25.91
C PRO A 430 -30.89 -10.22 -27.41
N GLY A 431 -29.77 -10.34 -28.10
CA GLY A 431 -29.60 -9.99 -29.51
C GLY A 431 -29.64 -8.48 -29.74
N THR A 432 -30.54 -8.01 -30.60
CA THR A 432 -30.67 -6.57 -30.92
C THR A 432 -31.20 -5.71 -29.76
N ASN A 433 -31.66 -6.33 -28.68
CA ASN A 433 -32.35 -5.64 -27.58
C ASN A 433 -31.45 -5.38 -26.36
N THR A 434 -30.13 -5.52 -26.46
CA THR A 434 -29.19 -5.27 -25.35
C THR A 434 -29.31 -3.86 -24.78
N LYS A 435 -29.64 -2.86 -25.61
CA LYS A 435 -29.94 -1.50 -25.15
C LYS A 435 -31.10 -1.44 -24.15
N ASP A 436 -32.15 -2.22 -24.38
CA ASP A 436 -33.28 -2.28 -23.46
C ASP A 436 -32.92 -3.00 -22.16
N LEU A 437 -31.99 -3.97 -22.21
CA LEU A 437 -31.44 -4.63 -21.02
C LEU A 437 -30.57 -3.68 -20.20
N ALA A 438 -29.69 -2.90 -20.84
CA ALA A 438 -28.87 -1.87 -20.19
C ALA A 438 -29.75 -0.82 -19.50
N LYS A 439 -30.82 -0.39 -20.18
CA LYS A 439 -31.79 0.55 -19.62
C LYS A 439 -32.59 -0.06 -18.46
N TRP A 440 -33.03 -1.30 -18.60
CA TRP A 440 -33.72 -2.03 -17.51
C TRP A 440 -32.83 -2.14 -16.26
N LEU A 441 -31.55 -2.46 -16.44
CA LEU A 441 -30.59 -2.54 -15.33
C LEU A 441 -30.46 -1.19 -14.62
N ARG A 442 -30.27 -0.10 -15.39
CA ARG A 442 -30.22 1.27 -14.85
C ARG A 442 -31.52 1.68 -14.16
N ASP A 443 -32.68 1.29 -14.69
CA ASP A 443 -33.98 1.60 -14.10
C ASP A 443 -34.22 0.82 -12.78
N CYS A 444 -33.68 -0.41 -12.68
CA CYS A 444 -33.72 -1.20 -11.45
C CYS A 444 -32.82 -0.64 -10.34
N TYR A 445 -31.66 -0.08 -10.73
CA TYR A 445 -30.65 0.49 -9.82
C TYR A 445 -30.28 1.93 -10.25
N PRO A 446 -31.20 2.89 -10.08
CA PRO A 446 -30.99 4.25 -10.58
C PRO A 446 -29.88 4.96 -9.80
N PRO A 447 -29.07 5.80 -10.47
CA PRO A 447 -28.07 6.62 -9.80
C PRO A 447 -28.69 7.84 -9.09
N HIS A 448 -28.04 8.29 -8.03
CA HIS A 448 -28.28 9.57 -7.41
C HIS A 448 -27.93 10.70 -8.38
N ARG A 449 -28.73 11.76 -8.33
CA ARG A 449 -28.50 13.00 -9.08
C ARG A 449 -27.86 13.98 -8.12
N ASP A 450 -26.68 14.48 -8.47
CA ASP A 450 -26.03 15.54 -7.71
C ASP A 450 -26.78 16.88 -7.86
N GLY A 451 -26.33 17.92 -7.15
CA GLY A 451 -26.90 19.28 -7.23
C GLY A 451 -26.86 19.90 -8.64
N ASN A 452 -26.05 19.34 -9.54
CA ASN A 452 -25.90 19.73 -10.95
C ASN A 452 -26.64 18.78 -11.92
N ASN A 453 -27.40 17.82 -11.39
CA ASN A 453 -28.20 16.83 -12.11
C ASN A 453 -27.35 15.84 -12.96
N GLN A 454 -26.07 15.68 -12.65
CA GLN A 454 -25.18 14.65 -13.20
C GLN A 454 -25.19 13.39 -12.32
N PRO A 455 -25.17 12.18 -12.91
CA PRO A 455 -25.11 10.93 -12.17
C PRO A 455 -23.70 10.64 -11.64
N SER A 456 -23.58 10.23 -10.36
CA SER A 456 -22.32 9.85 -9.72
C SER A 456 -21.76 8.49 -10.20
N SER A 457 -22.63 7.60 -10.69
CA SER A 457 -22.29 6.28 -11.24
C SER A 457 -23.39 5.80 -12.20
N TRP A 458 -23.19 4.69 -12.93
CA TRP A 458 -24.25 4.13 -13.78
C TRP A 458 -25.28 3.29 -12.99
N CYS A 459 -24.83 2.52 -11.99
CA CYS A 459 -25.64 1.62 -11.14
C CYS A 459 -25.19 1.67 -9.67
N GLU A 460 -25.55 2.74 -8.96
CA GLU A 460 -24.98 3.07 -7.65
C GLU A 460 -25.25 2.04 -6.53
N HIS A 461 -26.41 1.40 -6.54
CA HIS A 461 -26.81 0.47 -5.48
C HIS A 461 -26.31 -0.97 -5.71
N LEU A 462 -25.53 -1.19 -6.76
CA LEU A 462 -24.83 -2.45 -7.02
C LEU A 462 -23.38 -2.33 -6.53
N GLU A 463 -23.21 -2.46 -5.22
CA GLU A 463 -21.91 -2.58 -4.59
C GLU A 463 -21.49 -4.07 -4.54
N PRO A 464 -20.18 -4.37 -4.58
CA PRO A 464 -19.67 -5.73 -4.37
C PRO A 464 -19.75 -6.11 -2.88
N ASP A 465 -20.97 -6.24 -2.38
CA ASP A 465 -21.28 -6.71 -1.03
C ASP A 465 -21.34 -8.24 -0.95
N ARG A 466 -21.67 -8.79 0.23
CA ARG A 466 -21.76 -10.25 0.43
C ARG A 466 -22.82 -10.92 -0.46
N ILE A 467 -23.93 -10.24 -0.72
CA ILE A 467 -25.04 -10.80 -1.53
C ILE A 467 -24.64 -10.76 -3.00
N GLY A 468 -24.01 -9.67 -3.45
CA GLY A 468 -23.50 -9.52 -4.80
C GLY A 468 -22.35 -10.47 -5.12
N GLU A 469 -21.40 -10.65 -4.20
CA GLU A 469 -20.32 -11.66 -4.31
C GLU A 469 -20.88 -13.08 -4.39
N TYR A 470 -21.90 -13.38 -3.58
CA TYR A 470 -22.61 -14.66 -3.66
C TYR A 470 -23.30 -14.81 -5.02
N LEU A 471 -23.97 -13.78 -5.54
CA LEU A 471 -24.59 -13.80 -6.87
C LEU A 471 -23.54 -14.10 -7.95
N VAL A 472 -22.40 -13.39 -7.95
CA VAL A 472 -21.27 -13.63 -8.86
C VAL A 472 -20.77 -15.07 -8.75
N SER A 473 -20.61 -15.59 -7.53
CA SER A 473 -20.19 -16.97 -7.31
C SER A 473 -21.25 -17.99 -7.76
N SER A 474 -22.54 -17.69 -7.59
CA SER A 474 -23.64 -18.59 -7.98
C SER A 474 -23.81 -18.67 -9.50
N GLU A 475 -23.51 -17.57 -10.19
CA GLU A 475 -23.57 -17.46 -11.66
C GLU A 475 -22.24 -17.78 -12.33
N SER A 476 -21.22 -18.24 -11.60
CA SER A 476 -19.87 -18.33 -12.14
C SER A 476 -19.81 -19.18 -13.42
N GLU A 477 -20.44 -20.35 -13.45
CA GLU A 477 -20.50 -21.24 -14.63
C GLU A 477 -21.16 -20.55 -15.84
N ASN A 478 -22.13 -19.68 -15.58
CA ASN A 478 -22.85 -18.93 -16.58
C ASN A 478 -22.11 -17.68 -17.05
N LEU A 479 -21.07 -17.25 -16.34
CA LEU A 479 -20.29 -16.05 -16.66
C LEU A 479 -18.93 -16.37 -17.26
N GLU A 480 -18.63 -17.63 -17.62
CA GLU A 480 -17.30 -18.01 -18.12
C GLU A 480 -16.83 -17.13 -19.29
N THR A 481 -17.68 -16.91 -20.30
CA THR A 481 -17.36 -16.06 -21.46
C THR A 481 -17.05 -14.62 -21.04
N LEU A 482 -17.84 -14.06 -20.11
CA LEU A 482 -17.62 -12.72 -19.59
C LEU A 482 -16.31 -12.66 -18.79
N LEU A 483 -16.07 -13.62 -17.89
CA LEU A 483 -14.86 -13.67 -17.07
C LEU A 483 -13.60 -13.82 -17.92
N ARG A 484 -13.66 -14.60 -19.01
CA ARG A 484 -12.57 -14.72 -19.98
C ARG A 484 -12.25 -13.39 -20.65
N GLU A 485 -13.26 -12.64 -21.08
CA GLU A 485 -13.07 -11.31 -21.66
C GLU A 485 -12.57 -10.29 -20.63
N LEU A 486 -13.09 -10.32 -19.40
CA LEU A 486 -12.69 -9.39 -18.33
C LEU A 486 -11.28 -9.63 -17.79
N LEU A 487 -10.81 -10.88 -17.82
CA LEU A 487 -9.43 -11.26 -17.49
C LEU A 487 -8.52 -11.24 -18.72
N HIS A 488 -9.04 -10.91 -19.90
CA HIS A 488 -8.26 -10.85 -21.12
C HIS A 488 -7.29 -9.66 -21.11
N PRO A 489 -6.05 -9.81 -21.59
CA PRO A 489 -5.07 -8.71 -21.64
C PRO A 489 -5.54 -7.47 -22.42
N SER A 490 -6.47 -7.61 -23.38
CA SER A 490 -7.03 -6.48 -24.14
C SER A 490 -7.90 -5.52 -23.33
N ARG A 491 -8.37 -5.93 -22.15
CA ARG A 491 -9.24 -5.14 -21.26
C ARG A 491 -8.48 -4.52 -20.08
N LEU A 492 -7.15 -4.50 -20.13
CA LEU A 492 -6.30 -3.98 -19.05
C LEU A 492 -6.44 -2.46 -18.89
N GLY A 493 -6.78 -1.99 -17.69
CA GLY A 493 -6.86 -0.56 -17.33
C GLY A 493 -7.45 -0.31 -15.93
N PRO A 494 -7.76 0.95 -15.57
CA PRO A 494 -8.41 1.27 -14.29
C PRO A 494 -9.69 0.45 -13.99
N PRO A 495 -10.57 0.12 -14.96
CA PRO A 495 -11.72 -0.75 -14.72
C PRO A 495 -11.37 -2.19 -14.30
N SER A 496 -10.16 -2.67 -14.63
CA SER A 496 -9.70 -4.00 -14.24
C SER A 496 -9.52 -4.12 -12.73
N LEU A 497 -9.13 -3.04 -12.03
CA LEU A 497 -8.87 -3.05 -10.58
C LEU A 497 -10.11 -3.43 -9.77
N ARG A 498 -11.28 -2.89 -10.12
CA ARG A 498 -12.55 -3.26 -9.47
C ARG A 498 -12.85 -4.72 -9.73
N THR A 499 -12.83 -5.14 -11.00
CA THR A 499 -13.07 -6.54 -11.40
C THR A 499 -12.22 -7.51 -10.60
N TRP A 500 -10.93 -7.22 -10.53
CA TRP A 500 -9.95 -8.05 -9.84
C TRP A 500 -10.17 -8.09 -8.34
N THR A 501 -10.53 -6.95 -7.75
CA THR A 501 -10.89 -6.86 -6.33
C THR A 501 -12.15 -7.67 -6.02
N VAL A 502 -13.18 -7.61 -6.86
CA VAL A 502 -14.42 -8.39 -6.67
C VAL A 502 -14.13 -9.88 -6.82
N LEU A 503 -13.34 -10.29 -7.82
CA LEU A 503 -12.98 -11.68 -8.03
C LEU A 503 -12.11 -12.23 -6.90
N GLU A 504 -11.15 -11.46 -6.40
CA GLU A 504 -10.34 -11.80 -5.23
C GLU A 504 -11.24 -12.10 -4.02
N ARG A 505 -12.20 -11.21 -3.71
CA ARG A 505 -13.11 -11.35 -2.57
C ARG A 505 -14.10 -12.51 -2.71
N ALA A 506 -14.71 -12.64 -3.90
CA ALA A 506 -15.70 -13.68 -4.17
C ALA A 506 -15.05 -15.07 -4.29
N SER A 507 -13.76 -15.16 -4.59
CA SER A 507 -13.00 -16.42 -4.66
C SER A 507 -12.80 -17.11 -3.31
N ALA A 508 -13.36 -16.57 -2.21
CA ALA A 508 -13.58 -17.35 -1.00
C ALA A 508 -14.49 -18.57 -1.27
N ALA A 509 -15.40 -18.48 -2.24
CA ALA A 509 -16.22 -19.61 -2.66
C ALA A 509 -15.39 -20.60 -3.52
N PRO A 510 -15.29 -21.88 -3.13
CA PRO A 510 -14.41 -22.84 -3.81
C PRO A 510 -14.70 -23.02 -5.30
N ARG A 511 -15.96 -22.88 -5.71
CA ARG A 511 -16.39 -23.03 -7.12
C ARG A 511 -15.85 -21.91 -8.00
N LEU A 512 -16.06 -20.66 -7.58
CA LEU A 512 -15.55 -19.49 -8.30
C LEU A 512 -14.02 -19.48 -8.30
N ARG A 513 -13.38 -19.80 -7.16
CA ARG A 513 -11.92 -19.92 -7.05
C ARG A 513 -11.33 -20.86 -8.10
N LYS A 514 -11.95 -22.03 -8.26
CA LYS A 514 -11.56 -23.03 -9.26
C LYS A 514 -11.74 -22.52 -10.69
N GLN A 515 -12.82 -21.81 -10.97
CA GLN A 515 -13.11 -21.31 -12.29
C GLN A 515 -12.20 -20.14 -12.69
N VAL A 516 -12.04 -19.15 -11.81
CA VAL A 516 -11.12 -18.03 -12.01
C VAL A 516 -9.68 -18.56 -12.15
N GLY A 517 -9.27 -19.52 -11.31
CA GLY A 517 -7.96 -20.14 -11.43
C GLY A 517 -7.74 -20.84 -12.78
N ARG A 518 -8.74 -21.55 -13.32
CA ARG A 518 -8.65 -22.15 -14.66
C ARG A 518 -8.54 -21.10 -15.76
N ILE A 519 -9.38 -20.07 -15.74
CA ILE A 519 -9.34 -18.99 -16.73
C ILE A 519 -8.00 -18.27 -16.65
N LEU A 520 -7.56 -17.92 -15.45
CA LEU A 520 -6.29 -17.25 -15.23
C LEU A 520 -5.13 -18.13 -15.71
N ASN A 521 -5.15 -19.44 -15.45
CA ASN A 521 -4.12 -20.36 -15.95
C ASN A 521 -3.95 -20.30 -17.49
N ASP A 522 -5.03 -20.06 -18.23
CA ASP A 522 -5.02 -19.94 -19.69
C ASP A 522 -4.41 -18.62 -20.18
N VAL A 523 -4.57 -17.52 -19.41
CA VAL A 523 -4.17 -16.16 -19.82
C VAL A 523 -3.01 -15.57 -19.01
N LEU A 524 -2.52 -16.25 -17.97
CA LEU A 524 -1.59 -15.71 -16.97
C LEU A 524 -0.31 -15.17 -17.60
N VAL A 525 0.23 -15.87 -18.60
CA VAL A 525 1.48 -15.53 -19.28
C VAL A 525 1.33 -14.20 -20.04
N GLU A 526 0.30 -14.09 -20.88
CA GLU A 526 0.01 -12.86 -21.63
C GLU A 526 -0.38 -11.70 -20.71
N LEU A 527 -1.13 -12.01 -19.66
CA LEU A 527 -1.56 -11.02 -18.67
C LEU A 527 -0.38 -10.46 -17.88
N ALA A 528 0.53 -11.31 -17.42
CA ALA A 528 1.76 -10.89 -16.72
C ALA A 528 2.61 -9.96 -17.59
N GLN A 529 2.73 -10.28 -18.90
CA GLN A 529 3.47 -9.47 -19.85
C GLN A 529 2.85 -8.07 -20.05
N GLU A 530 1.53 -7.99 -20.27
CA GLU A 530 0.88 -6.69 -20.47
C GLU A 530 0.82 -5.87 -19.18
N VAL A 531 0.66 -6.52 -18.02
CA VAL A 531 0.76 -5.88 -16.70
C VAL A 531 2.15 -5.28 -16.47
N GLN A 532 3.23 -6.01 -16.77
CA GLN A 532 4.59 -5.48 -16.68
C GLN A 532 4.76 -4.26 -17.59
N LYS A 533 4.34 -4.37 -18.86
CA LYS A 533 4.46 -3.29 -19.83
C LYS A 533 3.71 -2.03 -19.38
N HIS A 534 2.51 -2.20 -18.83
CA HIS A 534 1.75 -1.08 -18.26
C HIS A 534 2.49 -0.47 -17.07
N ALA A 535 2.94 -1.31 -16.12
CA ALA A 535 3.65 -0.86 -14.92
C ALA A 535 4.95 -0.11 -15.27
N ILE A 536 5.75 -0.59 -16.22
CA ILE A 536 6.97 0.10 -16.67
C ILE A 536 6.62 1.44 -17.32
N LYS A 537 5.57 1.48 -18.15
CA LYS A 537 5.14 2.71 -18.85
C LYS A 537 4.61 3.78 -17.88
N SER A 538 3.84 3.39 -16.87
CA SER A 538 3.28 4.30 -15.87
C SER A 538 4.18 4.52 -14.66
N LEU A 539 5.22 3.70 -14.49
CA LEU A 539 6.06 3.59 -13.28
C LEU A 539 5.25 3.34 -12.00
N ASN A 540 4.14 2.60 -12.12
CA ASN A 540 3.19 2.38 -11.03
C ASN A 540 2.92 0.86 -10.80
N PRO A 541 3.03 0.35 -9.55
CA PRO A 541 2.92 -1.07 -9.23
C PRO A 541 1.49 -1.55 -8.89
N THR A 542 0.46 -0.72 -8.99
CA THR A 542 -0.93 -1.05 -8.56
C THR A 542 -1.53 -2.27 -9.26
N LEU A 543 -1.37 -2.38 -10.59
CA LEU A 543 -1.84 -3.51 -11.37
C LEU A 543 -1.08 -4.81 -11.02
N PRO A 544 0.28 -4.84 -11.02
CA PRO A 544 1.03 -5.98 -10.51
C PRO A 544 0.61 -6.42 -9.10
N ALA A 545 0.43 -5.47 -8.18
CA ALA A 545 -0.01 -5.76 -6.82
C ALA A 545 -1.40 -6.40 -6.79
N SER A 546 -2.35 -5.89 -7.58
CA SER A 546 -3.71 -6.42 -7.66
C SER A 546 -3.76 -7.82 -8.28
N LEU A 547 -2.96 -8.06 -9.34
CA LEU A 547 -2.82 -9.40 -9.93
C LEU A 547 -2.19 -10.39 -8.93
N THR A 548 -1.22 -9.94 -8.14
CA THR A 548 -0.62 -10.75 -7.06
C THR A 548 -1.70 -11.24 -6.09
N LYS A 549 -2.62 -10.37 -5.64
CA LYS A 549 -3.69 -10.74 -4.71
C LYS A 549 -4.60 -11.85 -5.27
N ILE A 550 -5.06 -11.71 -6.52
CA ILE A 550 -5.89 -12.74 -7.15
C ILE A 550 -5.10 -14.04 -7.32
N PHE A 551 -3.86 -13.94 -7.82
CA PHE A 551 -3.00 -15.10 -8.03
C PHE A 551 -2.84 -15.91 -6.75
N THR A 552 -2.56 -15.26 -5.61
CA THR A 552 -2.44 -15.94 -4.31
C THR A 552 -3.72 -16.71 -3.96
N GLN A 553 -4.90 -16.13 -4.20
CA GLN A 553 -6.18 -16.80 -3.93
C GLN A 553 -6.44 -18.03 -4.81
N VAL A 554 -6.00 -18.00 -6.07
CA VAL A 554 -6.32 -19.06 -7.05
C VAL A 554 -5.15 -19.98 -7.38
N SER A 555 -3.99 -19.77 -6.74
CA SER A 555 -2.72 -20.45 -7.02
C SER A 555 -2.81 -21.99 -7.04
N GLU A 556 -3.65 -22.60 -6.20
CA GLU A 556 -3.91 -24.04 -6.17
C GLU A 556 -4.35 -24.62 -7.54
N TYR A 557 -4.99 -23.80 -8.38
CA TYR A 557 -5.48 -24.19 -9.71
C TYR A 557 -4.59 -23.75 -10.86
N ILE A 558 -3.46 -23.10 -10.56
CA ILE A 558 -2.47 -22.69 -11.57
C ILE A 558 -1.44 -23.81 -11.74
N THR A 559 -1.15 -24.17 -12.98
CA THR A 559 -0.14 -25.18 -13.32
C THR A 559 1.27 -24.65 -13.12
N TYR A 560 2.21 -25.56 -12.88
CA TYR A 560 3.63 -25.23 -12.78
C TYR A 560 4.13 -24.46 -14.02
N ASN A 561 3.80 -24.94 -15.24
CA ASN A 561 4.27 -24.35 -16.49
C ASN A 561 3.74 -22.93 -16.68
N SER A 562 2.45 -22.68 -16.47
CA SER A 562 1.88 -21.33 -16.61
C SER A 562 2.54 -20.34 -15.64
N ALA A 563 2.77 -20.75 -14.38
CA ALA A 563 3.44 -19.89 -13.40
C ALA A 563 4.93 -19.66 -13.71
N TYR A 564 5.63 -20.70 -14.19
CA TYR A 564 7.03 -20.63 -14.60
C TYR A 564 7.23 -19.72 -15.81
N GLU A 565 6.42 -19.88 -16.86
CA GLU A 565 6.48 -19.03 -18.06
C GLU A 565 6.12 -17.58 -17.77
N ALA A 566 5.08 -17.34 -16.96
CA ALA A 566 4.71 -15.99 -16.55
C ALA A 566 5.83 -15.30 -15.77
N GLU A 567 6.52 -16.02 -14.87
CA GLU A 567 7.63 -15.46 -14.11
C GLU A 567 8.84 -15.10 -14.99
N LEU A 568 9.17 -15.93 -15.99
CA LEU A 568 10.27 -15.63 -16.91
C LEU A 568 10.04 -14.33 -17.69
N LEU A 569 8.79 -14.00 -18.02
CA LEU A 569 8.45 -12.76 -18.72
C LEU A 569 8.49 -11.51 -17.81
N LEU A 570 8.57 -11.70 -16.49
CA LEU A 570 8.63 -10.60 -15.52
C LEU A 570 10.06 -10.05 -15.28
N SER A 571 11.03 -10.44 -16.10
CA SER A 571 12.45 -10.11 -15.89
C SER A 571 12.76 -8.60 -15.92
N ASP A 572 11.98 -7.83 -16.67
CA ASP A 572 12.31 -6.43 -16.97
C ASP A 572 11.56 -5.44 -16.07
N GLY A 573 10.55 -5.91 -15.33
CA GLY A 573 9.70 -5.08 -14.47
C GLY A 573 10.34 -4.67 -13.15
N GLY A 574 11.50 -5.22 -12.81
CA GLY A 574 12.28 -4.85 -11.61
C GLY A 574 11.44 -4.77 -10.34
N TYR A 575 11.56 -3.66 -9.61
CA TYR A 575 10.85 -3.49 -8.34
C TYR A 575 9.32 -3.39 -8.49
N LEU A 576 8.81 -3.02 -9.68
CA LEU A 576 7.37 -2.81 -9.92
C LEU A 576 6.57 -4.11 -9.94
N VAL A 577 7.20 -5.23 -10.33
CA VAL A 577 6.56 -6.56 -10.45
C VAL A 577 7.09 -7.55 -9.43
N ALA A 578 8.00 -7.12 -8.55
CA ALA A 578 8.69 -7.99 -7.60
C ALA A 578 7.74 -8.82 -6.70
N PRO A 579 6.60 -8.29 -6.19
CA PRO A 579 5.65 -9.09 -5.42
C PRO A 579 5.04 -10.25 -6.23
N LEU A 580 4.61 -9.97 -7.46
CA LEU A 580 4.02 -10.97 -8.35
C LEU A 580 5.04 -12.06 -8.71
N ALA A 581 6.26 -11.64 -9.09
CA ALA A 581 7.35 -12.55 -9.39
C ALA A 581 7.67 -13.44 -8.17
N CYS A 582 7.69 -12.89 -6.96
CA CYS A 582 7.90 -13.66 -5.74
C CYS A 582 6.84 -14.74 -5.54
N GLU A 583 5.55 -14.43 -5.72
CA GLU A 583 4.47 -15.41 -5.58
C GLU A 583 4.51 -16.50 -6.65
N LEU A 584 4.81 -16.14 -7.89
CA LEU A 584 4.95 -17.11 -8.98
C LEU A 584 6.07 -18.11 -8.69
N VAL A 585 7.25 -17.63 -8.24
CA VAL A 585 8.35 -18.51 -7.86
C VAL A 585 7.96 -19.36 -6.64
N ARG A 586 7.34 -18.77 -5.62
CA ARG A 586 6.90 -19.49 -4.41
C ARG A 586 5.93 -20.63 -4.77
N HIS A 587 5.00 -20.38 -5.69
CA HIS A 587 4.08 -21.41 -6.18
C HIS A 587 4.83 -22.54 -6.89
N THR A 588 5.71 -22.23 -7.84
CA THR A 588 6.50 -23.27 -8.55
C THR A 588 7.34 -24.12 -7.60
N VAL A 589 7.98 -23.49 -6.60
CA VAL A 589 8.73 -24.20 -5.54
C VAL A 589 7.82 -25.10 -4.73
N THR A 590 6.62 -24.63 -4.39
CA THR A 590 5.64 -25.39 -3.62
C THR A 590 5.17 -26.63 -4.39
N VAL A 591 4.87 -26.49 -5.68
CA VAL A 591 4.47 -27.61 -6.55
C VAL A 591 5.61 -28.61 -6.70
N GLU A 592 6.81 -28.16 -7.07
CA GLU A 592 7.97 -29.02 -7.28
C GLU A 592 8.38 -29.77 -6.00
N SER A 593 8.34 -29.09 -4.84
CA SER A 593 8.71 -29.69 -3.54
C SER A 593 7.77 -30.81 -3.07
N LYS A 594 6.52 -30.87 -3.61
CA LYS A 594 5.53 -31.90 -3.28
C LYS A 594 5.68 -33.17 -4.12
N LEU A 595 6.50 -33.15 -5.18
CA LEU A 595 6.74 -34.32 -6.02
C LEU A 595 7.57 -35.36 -5.26
N GLU A 596 7.20 -36.63 -5.38
CA GLU A 596 7.98 -37.75 -4.84
C GLU A 596 9.15 -38.09 -5.79
N THR A 597 10.26 -38.60 -5.25
CA THR A 597 11.35 -39.15 -6.06
C THR A 597 10.87 -40.40 -6.82
N PRO A 598 11.05 -40.55 -8.16
CA PRO A 598 12.00 -39.85 -9.04
C PRO A 598 11.43 -38.71 -9.90
N GLN A 599 10.19 -38.28 -9.66
CA GLN A 599 9.52 -37.25 -10.49
C GLN A 599 10.03 -35.84 -10.19
N ARG A 600 10.64 -35.64 -9.01
CA ARG A 600 11.24 -34.38 -8.57
C ARG A 600 12.62 -34.18 -9.18
N ASP A 601 12.83 -33.05 -9.86
CA ASP A 601 14.17 -32.64 -10.31
C ASP A 601 14.84 -31.81 -9.21
N ASP A 602 15.72 -32.45 -8.43
CA ASP A 602 16.43 -31.81 -7.32
C ASP A 602 17.35 -30.66 -7.77
N SER A 603 17.88 -30.70 -9.00
CA SER A 603 18.69 -29.62 -9.55
C SER A 603 17.81 -28.40 -9.84
N ASN A 604 16.71 -28.61 -10.55
CA ASN A 604 15.75 -27.54 -10.82
C ASN A 604 15.19 -26.95 -9.52
N LEU A 605 14.78 -27.79 -8.57
CA LEU A 605 14.28 -27.33 -7.27
C LEU A 605 15.31 -26.48 -6.51
N ALA A 606 16.59 -26.89 -6.50
CA ALA A 606 17.66 -26.12 -5.87
C ALA A 606 17.88 -24.77 -6.55
N PHE A 607 17.78 -24.71 -7.88
CA PHE A 607 17.81 -23.46 -8.64
C PHE A 607 16.62 -22.55 -8.29
N ARG A 608 15.40 -23.10 -8.25
CA ARG A 608 14.19 -22.34 -7.86
C ARG A 608 14.29 -21.81 -6.43
N TYR A 609 14.90 -22.55 -5.49
CA TYR A 609 15.18 -22.05 -4.14
C TYR A 609 16.09 -20.82 -4.14
N LEU A 610 17.10 -20.74 -5.02
CA LEU A 610 17.95 -19.55 -5.13
C LEU A 610 17.17 -18.35 -5.70
N ILE A 611 16.37 -18.57 -6.75
CA ILE A 611 15.52 -17.51 -7.31
C ILE A 611 14.56 -16.99 -6.23
N LEU A 612 13.89 -17.88 -5.50
CA LEU A 612 12.99 -17.50 -4.42
C LEU A 612 13.71 -16.73 -3.32
N SER A 613 14.93 -17.15 -2.94
CA SER A 613 15.76 -16.41 -1.99
C SER A 613 16.04 -14.98 -2.46
N ASN A 614 16.29 -14.77 -3.75
CA ASN A 614 16.50 -13.43 -4.31
C ASN A 614 15.22 -12.60 -4.29
N ARG A 615 14.08 -13.17 -4.73
CA ARG A 615 12.79 -12.47 -4.71
C ARG A 615 12.32 -12.11 -3.31
N LEU A 616 12.52 -13.00 -2.33
CA LEU A 616 12.22 -12.73 -0.92
C LEU A 616 13.06 -11.57 -0.37
N MET A 617 14.33 -11.46 -0.76
CA MET A 617 15.15 -10.29 -0.39
C MET A 617 14.64 -8.98 -1.00
N GLU A 618 14.20 -9.00 -2.25
CA GLU A 618 13.58 -7.83 -2.91
C GLU A 618 12.28 -7.40 -2.20
N GLN A 619 11.65 -8.29 -1.43
CA GLN A 619 10.48 -7.99 -0.59
C GLN A 619 10.82 -7.66 0.87
N GLY A 620 12.11 -7.60 1.26
CA GLY A 620 12.53 -7.37 2.64
C GLY A 620 12.44 -8.60 3.57
N LEU A 621 12.18 -9.80 3.04
CA LEU A 621 11.99 -11.03 3.81
C LEU A 621 13.29 -11.79 4.04
N HIS A 622 14.19 -11.17 4.79
CA HIS A 622 15.58 -11.61 4.96
C HIS A 622 15.73 -13.02 5.57
N ASP A 623 14.97 -13.35 6.62
CA ASP A 623 15.08 -14.65 7.30
C ASP A 623 14.55 -15.82 6.46
N GLU A 624 13.44 -15.59 5.78
CA GLU A 624 12.84 -16.54 4.85
C GLU A 624 13.79 -16.77 3.66
N ALA A 625 14.36 -15.69 3.11
CA ALA A 625 15.34 -15.75 2.05
C ALA A 625 16.59 -16.56 2.46
N ALA A 626 17.12 -16.36 3.68
CA ALA A 626 18.24 -17.13 4.20
C ALA A 626 17.91 -18.63 4.32
N THR A 627 16.67 -18.96 4.68
CA THR A 627 16.20 -20.34 4.78
C THR A 627 16.18 -21.04 3.43
N TYR A 628 15.69 -20.38 2.37
CA TYR A 628 15.71 -20.96 1.03
C TYR A 628 17.12 -21.03 0.43
N ALA A 629 18.00 -20.07 0.70
CA ALA A 629 19.41 -20.18 0.33
C ALA A 629 20.11 -21.38 0.99
N ARG A 630 19.82 -21.65 2.27
CA ARG A 630 20.31 -22.86 2.97
C ARG A 630 19.78 -24.14 2.32
N LYS A 631 18.49 -24.20 1.98
CA LYS A 631 17.89 -25.35 1.27
C LYS A 631 18.59 -25.60 -0.06
N ALA A 632 18.83 -24.55 -0.85
CA ALA A 632 19.56 -24.66 -2.12
C ALA A 632 20.97 -25.23 -1.95
N VAL A 633 21.75 -24.71 -0.99
CA VAL A 633 23.09 -25.23 -0.70
C VAL A 633 23.03 -26.70 -0.31
N LEU A 634 22.13 -27.09 0.61
CA LEU A 634 21.99 -28.49 1.03
C LEU A 634 21.63 -29.42 -0.13
N THR A 635 20.69 -29.01 -0.99
CA THR A 635 20.31 -29.82 -2.16
C THR A 635 21.47 -29.95 -3.15
N TYR A 636 22.13 -28.85 -3.51
CA TYR A 636 23.29 -28.90 -4.41
C TYR A 636 24.47 -29.67 -3.81
N GLN A 637 24.70 -29.62 -2.49
CA GLN A 637 25.71 -30.45 -1.83
C GLN A 637 25.42 -31.94 -1.99
N ASN A 638 24.17 -32.35 -1.82
CA ASN A 638 23.77 -33.75 -1.96
C ASN A 638 23.93 -34.25 -3.40
N ILE A 639 23.54 -33.44 -4.39
CA ILE A 639 23.69 -33.80 -5.82
C ILE A 639 25.17 -33.81 -6.22
N ALA A 640 25.94 -32.80 -5.81
CA ALA A 640 27.37 -32.70 -6.10
C ALA A 640 28.18 -33.83 -5.43
N ALA A 641 27.72 -34.39 -4.31
CA ALA A 641 28.36 -35.58 -3.72
C ALA A 641 28.28 -36.81 -4.63
N SER A 642 27.25 -36.89 -5.48
CA SER A 642 27.06 -37.97 -6.45
C SER A 642 27.71 -37.65 -7.80
N ASN A 643 27.67 -36.39 -8.23
CA ASN A 643 28.23 -35.90 -9.50
C ASN A 643 29.01 -34.58 -9.30
N PRO A 644 30.25 -34.60 -8.77
CA PRO A 644 30.94 -33.38 -8.36
C PRO A 644 31.20 -32.39 -9.51
N GLY A 645 31.61 -32.86 -10.68
CA GLY A 645 32.04 -32.00 -11.79
C GLY A 645 30.94 -31.09 -12.36
N ASP A 646 29.71 -31.60 -12.47
CA ASP A 646 28.62 -30.88 -13.17
C ASP A 646 27.94 -29.85 -12.27
N TYR A 647 27.91 -30.10 -10.96
CA TYR A 647 27.14 -29.29 -10.01
C TYR A 647 27.99 -28.35 -9.14
N ASP A 648 29.32 -28.46 -9.20
CA ASP A 648 30.25 -27.56 -8.51
C ASP A 648 29.99 -26.06 -8.81
N PRO A 649 29.73 -25.61 -10.06
CA PRO A 649 29.43 -24.20 -10.34
C PRO A 649 28.15 -23.72 -9.63
N PHE A 650 27.09 -24.54 -9.66
CA PHE A 650 25.81 -24.21 -9.03
C PHE A 650 25.94 -24.17 -7.50
N LEU A 651 26.69 -25.12 -6.92
CA LEU A 651 27.01 -25.11 -5.50
C LEU A 651 27.82 -23.86 -5.11
N GLY A 652 28.79 -23.46 -5.93
CA GLY A 652 29.53 -22.21 -5.76
C GLY A 652 28.62 -20.98 -5.73
N GLY A 653 27.69 -20.88 -6.67
CA GLY A 653 26.68 -19.80 -6.71
C GLY A 653 25.74 -19.81 -5.49
N ALA A 654 25.32 -21.00 -5.05
CA ALA A 654 24.49 -21.17 -3.87
C ALA A 654 25.20 -20.71 -2.58
N TRP A 655 26.49 -21.03 -2.42
CA TRP A 655 27.30 -20.56 -1.29
C TRP A 655 27.44 -19.04 -1.25
N SER A 656 27.68 -18.39 -2.40
CA SER A 656 27.77 -16.93 -2.50
C SER A 656 26.43 -16.28 -2.14
N THR A 657 25.31 -16.82 -2.64
CA THR A 657 23.97 -16.34 -2.28
C THR A 657 23.72 -16.47 -0.78
N LEU A 658 24.00 -17.64 -0.20
CA LEU A 658 23.86 -17.88 1.23
C LEU A 658 24.73 -16.93 2.06
N ALA A 659 25.97 -16.67 1.66
CA ALA A 659 26.85 -15.73 2.34
C ALA A 659 26.22 -14.33 2.42
N ASN A 660 25.66 -13.86 1.29
CA ASN A 660 24.98 -12.57 1.26
C ASN A 660 23.76 -12.55 2.19
N ARG A 661 22.90 -13.59 2.18
CA ARG A 661 21.75 -13.68 3.11
C ARG A 661 22.14 -13.73 4.59
N LEU A 662 23.22 -14.45 4.91
CA LEU A 662 23.75 -14.53 6.28
C LEU A 662 24.27 -13.18 6.76
N SER A 663 24.92 -12.40 5.89
CA SER A 663 25.38 -11.06 6.28
C SER A 663 24.23 -10.09 6.55
N GLU A 664 23.17 -10.13 5.74
CA GLU A 664 21.97 -9.28 5.93
C GLU A 664 21.19 -9.61 7.20
N THR A 665 21.32 -10.84 7.70
CA THR A 665 20.76 -11.31 8.99
C THR A 665 21.76 -11.18 10.15
N GLY A 666 22.85 -10.43 9.97
CA GLY A 666 23.87 -10.14 11.00
C GLY A 666 24.87 -11.28 11.28
N GLN A 667 24.80 -12.40 10.57
CA GLN A 667 25.63 -13.59 10.80
C GLN A 667 26.98 -13.52 10.05
N HIS A 668 27.72 -12.41 10.22
CA HIS A 668 28.91 -12.07 9.42
C HIS A 668 30.02 -13.13 9.42
N ARG A 669 30.25 -13.83 10.55
CA ARG A 669 31.26 -14.91 10.61
C ARG A 669 30.89 -16.09 9.72
N GLN A 670 29.60 -16.49 9.72
CA GLN A 670 29.12 -17.58 8.87
C GLN A 670 29.10 -17.14 7.40
N ALA A 671 28.75 -15.88 7.13
CA ALA A 671 28.83 -15.29 5.80
C ALA A 671 30.24 -15.37 5.22
N LEU A 672 31.26 -14.95 5.98
CA LEU A 672 32.66 -15.01 5.56
C LEU A 672 33.12 -16.44 5.26
N SER A 673 32.72 -17.41 6.09
CA SER A 673 33.02 -18.83 5.85
C SER A 673 32.33 -19.38 4.58
N ALA A 674 31.08 -19.00 4.36
CA ALA A 674 30.31 -19.41 3.18
C ALA A 674 30.91 -18.84 1.88
N ILE A 675 31.28 -17.56 1.85
CA ILE A 675 31.86 -16.95 0.64
C ILE A 675 33.26 -17.51 0.35
N GLN A 676 34.07 -17.83 1.36
CA GLN A 676 35.38 -18.48 1.17
C GLN A 676 35.25 -19.83 0.45
N LYS A 677 34.20 -20.61 0.75
CA LYS A 677 33.91 -21.86 0.02
C LYS A 677 33.58 -21.58 -1.45
N SER A 678 32.78 -20.54 -1.71
CA SER A 678 32.43 -20.12 -3.08
C SER A 678 33.66 -19.68 -3.87
N VAL A 679 34.52 -18.83 -3.29
CA VAL A 679 35.78 -18.37 -3.91
C VAL A 679 36.65 -19.56 -4.30
N LYS A 680 36.86 -20.52 -3.38
CA LYS A 680 37.69 -21.70 -3.65
C LYS A 680 37.16 -22.54 -4.83
N ILE A 681 35.83 -22.65 -4.96
CA ILE A 681 35.21 -23.35 -6.09
C ILE A 681 35.47 -22.59 -7.39
N PHE A 682 35.14 -21.29 -7.45
CA PHE A 682 35.27 -20.52 -8.69
C PHE A 682 36.70 -20.22 -9.09
N GLU A 683 37.65 -20.15 -8.16
CA GLU A 683 39.08 -20.08 -8.50
C GLU A 683 39.56 -21.35 -9.19
N ARG A 684 39.21 -22.53 -8.66
CA ARG A 684 39.54 -23.81 -9.31
C ARG A 684 38.90 -23.91 -10.69
N LEU A 685 37.62 -23.55 -10.82
CA LEU A 685 36.88 -23.62 -12.08
C LEU A 685 37.42 -22.64 -13.13
N ALA A 686 37.73 -21.39 -12.75
CA ALA A 686 38.32 -20.41 -13.65
C ALA A 686 39.74 -20.80 -14.12
N ASN A 687 40.52 -21.50 -13.28
CA ASN A 687 41.81 -22.05 -13.68
C ASN A 687 41.67 -23.21 -14.70
N GLN A 688 40.57 -23.94 -14.67
CA GLN A 688 40.29 -25.03 -15.60
C GLN A 688 39.68 -24.52 -16.92
N ASN A 689 38.73 -23.58 -16.84
CA ASN A 689 38.08 -22.96 -17.98
C ASN A 689 37.82 -21.47 -17.71
N CYS A 690 38.82 -20.67 -18.07
CA CYS A 690 38.81 -19.22 -17.83
C CYS A 690 37.64 -18.53 -18.54
N GLU A 691 37.34 -18.90 -19.79
CA GLU A 691 36.28 -18.22 -20.57
C GLU A 691 34.90 -18.36 -19.94
N LEU A 692 34.61 -19.51 -19.33
CA LEU A 692 33.28 -19.80 -18.78
C LEU A 692 33.06 -19.19 -17.39
N PHE A 693 34.08 -19.23 -16.51
CA PHE A 693 33.90 -18.93 -15.08
C PHE A 693 34.51 -17.61 -14.60
N THR A 694 35.08 -16.81 -15.49
CA THR A 694 35.67 -15.51 -15.10
C THR A 694 34.63 -14.55 -14.51
N SER A 695 33.41 -14.51 -15.04
CA SER A 695 32.35 -13.64 -14.51
C SER A 695 31.88 -14.07 -13.11
N ASP A 696 31.74 -15.38 -12.88
CA ASP A 696 31.39 -15.92 -11.56
C ASP A 696 32.48 -15.68 -10.53
N LEU A 697 33.75 -15.85 -10.91
CA LEU A 697 34.89 -15.52 -10.05
C LEU A 697 34.90 -14.02 -9.72
N ALA A 698 34.71 -13.16 -10.72
CA ALA A 698 34.67 -11.71 -10.52
C ALA A 698 33.55 -11.30 -9.55
N ARG A 699 32.33 -11.82 -9.73
CA ARG A 699 31.19 -11.62 -8.83
C ARG A 699 31.51 -12.04 -7.40
N THR A 700 32.04 -13.25 -7.26
CA THR A 700 32.33 -13.86 -5.96
C THR A 700 33.44 -13.12 -5.22
N LEU A 701 34.46 -12.61 -5.93
CA LEU A 701 35.50 -11.76 -5.35
C LEU A 701 34.97 -10.40 -4.87
N SER A 702 34.00 -9.82 -5.58
CA SER A 702 33.33 -8.57 -5.14
C SER A 702 32.57 -8.80 -3.83
N ASP A 703 31.78 -9.89 -3.77
CA ASP A 703 31.06 -10.26 -2.56
C ASP A 703 32.04 -10.60 -1.41
N TYR A 704 33.13 -11.32 -1.71
CA TYR A 704 34.17 -11.64 -0.72
C TYR A 704 34.82 -10.38 -0.14
N ALA A 705 35.12 -9.38 -0.96
CA ALA A 705 35.64 -8.10 -0.49
C ALA A 705 34.67 -7.41 0.48
N ASN A 706 33.37 -7.43 0.21
CA ASN A 706 32.36 -6.86 1.11
C ASN A 706 32.30 -7.59 2.47
N HIS A 707 32.39 -8.91 2.45
CA HIS A 707 32.43 -9.72 3.69
C HIS A 707 33.72 -9.52 4.47
N LEU A 708 34.86 -9.37 3.79
CA LEU A 708 36.15 -9.03 4.41
C LEU A 708 36.11 -7.65 5.08
N GLN A 709 35.55 -6.65 4.39
CA GLN A 709 35.40 -5.31 4.95
C GLN A 709 34.50 -5.32 6.19
N THR A 710 33.38 -6.05 6.14
CA THR A 710 32.48 -6.20 7.30
C THR A 710 33.16 -6.91 8.48
N ALA A 711 34.15 -7.77 8.20
CA ALA A 711 34.98 -8.43 9.21
C ALA A 711 36.19 -7.60 9.67
N GLY A 712 36.40 -6.39 9.13
CA GLY A 712 37.52 -5.49 9.49
C GLY A 712 38.83 -5.78 8.76
N HIS A 713 38.82 -6.57 7.68
CA HIS A 713 40.02 -6.91 6.90
C HIS A 713 40.17 -5.98 5.67
N THR A 714 40.39 -4.69 5.89
CA THR A 714 40.34 -3.65 4.83
C THR A 714 41.38 -3.84 3.73
N LYS A 715 42.62 -4.22 4.05
CA LYS A 715 43.67 -4.47 3.03
C LYS A 715 43.32 -5.65 2.10
N ASP A 716 42.80 -6.73 2.67
CA ASP A 716 42.39 -7.91 1.90
C ASP A 716 41.14 -7.61 1.06
N ALA A 717 40.19 -6.83 1.62
CA ALA A 717 39.01 -6.37 0.90
C ALA A 717 39.39 -5.52 -0.33
N LEU A 718 40.34 -4.58 -0.17
CA LEU A 718 40.83 -3.77 -1.28
C LEU A 718 41.52 -4.61 -2.36
N SER A 719 42.30 -5.63 -1.95
CA SER A 719 42.97 -6.55 -2.88
C SER A 719 41.96 -7.38 -3.69
N ALA A 720 40.98 -7.98 -3.02
CA ALA A 720 39.93 -8.76 -3.65
C ALA A 720 39.04 -7.92 -4.58
N SER A 721 38.65 -6.71 -4.16
CA SER A 721 37.83 -5.82 -4.99
C SER A 721 38.58 -5.29 -6.21
N ARG A 722 39.89 -4.99 -6.07
CA ARG A 722 40.74 -4.62 -7.22
C ARG A 722 40.83 -5.75 -8.25
N ARG A 723 40.97 -7.00 -7.81
CA ARG A 723 40.98 -8.17 -8.70
C ARG A 723 39.62 -8.34 -9.39
N SER A 724 38.52 -8.21 -8.66
CA SER A 724 37.16 -8.25 -9.23
C SER A 724 36.94 -7.17 -10.30
N LEU A 725 37.31 -5.92 -10.00
CA LEU A 725 37.18 -4.79 -10.93
C LEU A 725 37.99 -5.00 -12.22
N SER A 726 39.21 -5.52 -12.11
CA SER A 726 40.04 -5.84 -13.28
C SER A 726 39.35 -6.85 -14.21
N LEU A 727 38.77 -7.91 -13.64
CA LEU A 727 38.05 -8.92 -14.41
C LEU A 727 36.80 -8.34 -15.06
N TYR A 728 36.00 -7.55 -14.33
CA TYR A 728 34.81 -6.92 -14.91
C TYR A 728 35.12 -5.89 -16.00
N ARG A 729 36.20 -5.10 -15.87
CA ARG A 729 36.65 -4.21 -16.95
C ARG A 729 37.02 -5.00 -18.21
N GLN A 730 37.74 -6.12 -18.08
CA GLN A 730 38.05 -7.00 -19.21
C GLN A 730 36.80 -7.59 -19.85
N LEU A 731 35.83 -8.03 -19.03
CA LEU A 731 34.57 -8.60 -19.50
C LEU A 731 33.70 -7.55 -20.20
N THR A 732 33.56 -6.35 -19.66
CA THR A 732 32.80 -5.24 -20.26
C THR A 732 33.43 -4.77 -21.57
N ASN A 733 34.76 -4.75 -21.68
CA ASN A 733 35.43 -4.44 -22.95
C ASN A 733 35.10 -5.45 -24.06
N LYS A 734 34.89 -6.73 -23.72
CA LYS A 734 34.51 -7.77 -24.67
C LYS A 734 33.00 -7.82 -24.93
N PHE A 735 32.18 -7.63 -23.89
CA PHE A 735 30.73 -7.81 -23.92
C PHE A 735 30.02 -6.70 -23.13
N PRO A 736 30.01 -5.45 -23.61
CA PRO A 736 29.52 -4.30 -22.85
C PRO A 736 28.06 -4.44 -22.43
N ALA A 737 27.18 -4.85 -23.36
CA ALA A 737 25.75 -5.03 -23.08
C ALA A 737 25.44 -6.01 -21.93
N ARG A 738 26.35 -6.95 -21.63
CA ARG A 738 26.15 -7.98 -20.60
C ARG A 738 26.72 -7.60 -19.24
N TYR A 739 27.81 -6.83 -19.19
CA TYR A 739 28.58 -6.65 -17.95
C TYR A 739 28.64 -5.21 -17.42
N THR A 740 28.05 -4.24 -18.11
CA THR A 740 28.01 -2.83 -17.62
C THR A 740 27.39 -2.70 -16.24
N THR A 741 26.26 -3.38 -15.98
CA THR A 741 25.60 -3.35 -14.65
C THR A 741 26.50 -3.90 -13.54
N GLU A 742 27.20 -5.01 -13.81
CA GLU A 742 28.10 -5.62 -12.83
C GLU A 742 29.38 -4.81 -12.63
N LEU A 743 29.87 -4.15 -13.68
CA LEU A 743 30.97 -3.19 -13.57
C LEU A 743 30.58 -2.01 -12.68
N ALA A 744 29.41 -1.41 -12.90
CA ALA A 744 28.91 -0.29 -12.09
C ALA A 744 28.77 -0.68 -10.61
N ARG A 745 28.18 -1.85 -10.33
CA ARG A 745 28.06 -2.39 -8.96
C ARG A 745 29.43 -2.61 -8.31
N THR A 746 30.38 -3.15 -9.08
CA THR A 746 31.74 -3.41 -8.58
C THR A 746 32.52 -2.13 -8.34
N LEU A 747 32.40 -1.12 -9.20
CA LEU A 747 32.99 0.21 -9.00
C LEU A 747 32.44 0.89 -7.75
N ASN A 748 31.13 0.82 -7.52
CA ASN A 748 30.50 1.38 -6.33
C ASN A 748 31.04 0.73 -5.04
N ASN A 749 31.17 -0.59 -5.00
CA ASN A 749 31.76 -1.28 -3.86
C ASN A 749 33.26 -0.97 -3.72
N PHE A 750 34.00 -0.94 -4.83
CA PHE A 750 35.42 -0.62 -4.85
C PHE A 750 35.70 0.79 -4.34
N ALA A 751 34.86 1.77 -4.66
CA ALA A 751 34.94 3.12 -4.12
C ALA A 751 34.84 3.14 -2.59
N ASN A 752 33.91 2.38 -2.00
CA ASN A 752 33.78 2.27 -0.54
C ASN A 752 35.02 1.60 0.10
N HIS A 753 35.60 0.59 -0.56
CA HIS A 753 36.84 -0.06 -0.08
C HIS A 753 38.05 0.88 -0.17
N LEU A 754 38.13 1.71 -1.21
CA LEU A 754 39.16 2.76 -1.35
C LEU A 754 39.01 3.81 -0.24
N ALA A 755 37.80 4.30 0.00
CA ALA A 755 37.54 5.27 1.06
C ALA A 755 37.91 4.70 2.44
N SER A 756 37.56 3.43 2.72
CA SER A 756 37.92 2.75 3.97
C SER A 756 39.44 2.57 4.15
N ALA A 757 40.18 2.47 3.05
CA ALA A 757 41.64 2.40 3.03
C ALA A 757 42.33 3.79 3.08
N GLY A 758 41.56 4.88 3.08
CA GLY A 758 42.04 6.26 3.08
C GLY A 758 42.40 6.82 1.69
N GLU A 759 42.08 6.11 0.61
CA GLU A 759 42.32 6.53 -0.78
C GLU A 759 41.12 7.35 -1.34
N PHE A 760 40.85 8.53 -0.75
CA PHE A 760 39.62 9.30 -1.00
C PHE A 760 39.46 9.83 -2.43
N ASP A 761 40.51 10.34 -3.07
CA ASP A 761 40.43 10.84 -4.45
C ASP A 761 40.12 9.71 -5.46
N ALA A 762 40.74 8.55 -5.24
CA ALA A 762 40.47 7.35 -6.03
C ALA A 762 39.03 6.85 -5.78
N ALA A 763 38.56 6.90 -4.54
CA ALA A 763 37.18 6.56 -4.19
C ALA A 763 36.18 7.48 -4.88
N LEU A 764 36.43 8.80 -4.87
CA LEU A 764 35.60 9.78 -5.55
C LEU A 764 35.53 9.50 -7.06
N THR A 765 36.68 9.26 -7.69
CA THR A 765 36.76 8.93 -9.12
C THR A 765 35.95 7.68 -9.46
N ALA A 766 36.12 6.60 -8.69
CA ALA A 766 35.39 5.35 -8.90
C ALA A 766 33.87 5.51 -8.67
N SER A 767 33.46 6.32 -7.68
CA SER A 767 32.04 6.58 -7.40
C SER A 767 31.37 7.49 -8.45
N LYS A 768 32.11 8.45 -9.03
CA LYS A 768 31.65 9.24 -10.19
C LYS A 768 31.43 8.32 -11.40
N GLU A 769 32.39 7.44 -11.72
CA GLU A 769 32.25 6.45 -12.81
C GLU A 769 31.05 5.52 -12.59
N ALA A 770 30.90 4.96 -11.38
CA ALA A 770 29.77 4.09 -11.04
C ALA A 770 28.41 4.80 -11.19
N THR A 771 28.32 6.03 -10.69
CA THR A 771 27.07 6.80 -10.71
C THR A 771 26.67 7.16 -12.14
N SER A 772 27.61 7.59 -12.99
CA SER A 772 27.31 7.87 -14.40
C SER A 772 26.82 6.64 -15.15
N LEU A 773 27.38 5.46 -14.87
CA LEU A 773 26.87 4.20 -15.45
C LEU A 773 25.46 3.89 -14.94
N PHE A 774 25.18 4.05 -13.65
CA PHE A 774 23.85 3.81 -13.10
C PHE A 774 22.81 4.84 -13.54
N GLU A 775 23.18 6.10 -13.79
CA GLU A 775 22.30 7.10 -14.38
C GLU A 775 21.89 6.67 -15.80
N ALA A 776 22.85 6.32 -16.66
CA ALA A 776 22.57 5.84 -18.01
C ALA A 776 21.72 4.55 -18.03
N LEU A 777 21.97 3.63 -17.08
CA LEU A 777 21.17 2.41 -16.92
C LEU A 777 19.74 2.71 -16.43
N ALA A 778 19.59 3.65 -15.49
CA ALA A 778 18.28 4.04 -14.97
C ALA A 778 17.45 4.84 -15.98
N GLU A 779 18.08 5.56 -16.91
CA GLU A 779 17.39 6.17 -18.05
C GLU A 779 16.83 5.10 -19.01
N GLN A 780 17.58 4.03 -19.26
CA GLN A 780 17.17 2.94 -20.15
C GLN A 780 16.16 1.98 -19.50
N SER A 781 16.30 1.71 -18.21
CA SER A 781 15.46 0.75 -17.47
C SER A 781 15.25 1.21 -16.03
N PRO A 782 14.38 2.21 -15.80
CA PRO A 782 14.17 2.80 -14.48
C PRO A 782 13.76 1.78 -13.42
N ALA A 783 12.88 0.84 -13.79
CA ALA A 783 12.36 -0.19 -12.89
C ALA A 783 13.46 -1.12 -12.32
N ASN A 784 14.55 -1.33 -13.05
CA ASN A 784 15.65 -2.20 -12.65
C ASN A 784 16.75 -1.45 -11.90
N HIS A 785 16.99 -0.19 -12.23
CA HIS A 785 18.22 0.51 -11.83
C HIS A 785 18.02 1.70 -10.88
N ARG A 786 16.80 2.24 -10.71
CA ARG A 786 16.54 3.27 -9.69
C ARG A 786 16.97 2.85 -8.28
N PRO A 787 16.67 1.60 -7.82
CA PRO A 787 17.16 1.10 -6.54
C PRO A 787 18.68 1.20 -6.34
N THR A 788 19.46 0.78 -7.35
CA THR A 788 20.93 0.79 -7.29
C THR A 788 21.52 2.18 -7.52
N LEU A 789 20.86 3.01 -8.33
CA LEU A 789 21.23 4.40 -8.54
C LEU A 789 21.18 5.19 -7.22
N ALA A 790 20.12 5.03 -6.42
CA ALA A 790 20.02 5.68 -5.11
C ALA A 790 21.20 5.34 -4.18
N ILE A 791 21.64 4.07 -4.18
CA ILE A 791 22.81 3.63 -3.41
C ILE A 791 24.08 4.31 -3.92
N SER A 792 24.28 4.34 -5.25
CA SER A 792 25.46 4.97 -5.86
C SER A 792 25.52 6.47 -5.57
N LEU A 793 24.37 7.16 -5.64
CA LEU A 793 24.26 8.59 -5.33
C LEU A 793 24.59 8.90 -3.87
N ASN A 794 24.14 8.07 -2.92
CA ASN A 794 24.51 8.21 -1.51
C ASN A 794 26.02 8.04 -1.29
N ASN A 795 26.62 7.01 -1.90
CA ASN A 795 28.06 6.79 -1.77
C ASN A 795 28.86 7.93 -2.38
N LEU A 796 28.44 8.43 -3.55
CA LEU A 796 29.03 9.61 -4.17
C LEU A 796 28.90 10.85 -3.28
N ALA A 797 27.73 11.08 -2.67
CA ALA A 797 27.52 12.18 -1.73
C ALA A 797 28.46 12.07 -0.50
N ASN A 798 28.61 10.87 0.06
CA ASN A 798 29.53 10.63 1.17
C ASN A 798 30.99 10.86 0.78
N HIS A 799 31.42 10.43 -0.42
CA HIS A 799 32.77 10.68 -0.89
C HIS A 799 33.02 12.17 -1.20
N LEU A 800 32.04 12.88 -1.77
CA LEU A 800 32.10 14.32 -1.99
C LEU A 800 32.19 15.10 -0.67
N ASN A 801 31.41 14.72 0.34
CA ASN A 801 31.55 15.25 1.70
C ASN A 801 32.94 14.99 2.25
N GLY A 802 33.44 13.76 2.06
CA GLY A 802 34.78 13.36 2.50
C GLY A 802 35.87 14.27 1.95
N VAL A 803 35.78 14.71 0.69
CA VAL A 803 36.74 15.62 0.05
C VAL A 803 36.42 17.11 0.21
N GLY A 804 35.40 17.49 0.98
CA GLY A 804 35.02 18.88 1.22
C GLY A 804 34.13 19.53 0.14
N GLU A 805 33.67 18.78 -0.87
CA GLU A 805 32.74 19.27 -1.91
C GLU A 805 31.27 19.27 -1.42
N TYR A 806 30.97 20.00 -0.33
CA TYR A 806 29.70 19.88 0.41
C TYR A 806 28.44 20.25 -0.40
N MET A 807 28.51 21.26 -1.28
CA MET A 807 27.36 21.67 -2.10
C MET A 807 26.99 20.61 -3.14
N SER A 808 28.00 20.01 -3.79
CA SER A 808 27.80 18.88 -4.70
C SER A 808 27.25 17.67 -3.96
N ALA A 809 27.81 17.36 -2.78
CA ALA A 809 27.34 16.27 -1.92
C ALA A 809 25.85 16.40 -1.57
N LEU A 810 25.41 17.60 -1.17
CA LEU A 810 24.00 17.87 -0.87
C LEU A 810 23.08 17.61 -2.06
N CYS A 811 23.49 18.01 -3.27
CA CYS A 811 22.70 17.81 -4.48
C CYS A 811 22.44 16.31 -4.73
N TYR A 812 23.50 15.48 -4.64
CA TYR A 812 23.38 14.04 -4.83
C TYR A 812 22.63 13.35 -3.68
N ALA A 813 22.83 13.78 -2.43
CA ALA A 813 22.09 13.26 -1.28
C ALA A 813 20.58 13.52 -1.40
N ARG A 814 20.16 14.72 -1.83
CA ARG A 814 18.74 15.02 -2.11
C ARG A 814 18.17 14.16 -3.23
N LYS A 815 18.92 13.93 -4.30
CA LYS A 815 18.48 13.03 -5.39
C LYS A 815 18.29 11.59 -4.89
N ALA A 816 19.24 11.08 -4.09
CA ALA A 816 19.18 9.73 -3.53
C ALA A 816 18.00 9.57 -2.55
N GLU A 817 17.78 10.57 -1.71
CA GLU A 817 16.68 10.63 -0.75
C GLU A 817 15.33 10.62 -1.49
N ASN A 818 15.13 11.48 -2.49
CA ASN A 818 13.89 11.52 -3.27
C ASN A 818 13.59 10.17 -3.97
N ILE A 819 14.60 9.53 -4.58
CA ILE A 819 14.43 8.19 -5.17
C ILE A 819 14.10 7.16 -4.08
N SER A 820 14.82 7.18 -2.96
CA SER A 820 14.62 6.22 -1.87
C SER A 820 13.26 6.38 -1.23
N ARG A 821 12.77 7.62 -1.12
CA ARG A 821 11.45 7.95 -0.59
C ARG A 821 10.35 7.44 -1.52
N ASN A 822 10.49 7.60 -2.84
CA ASN A 822 9.57 7.00 -3.81
C ASN A 822 9.61 5.46 -3.83
N LEU A 823 10.75 4.85 -3.55
CA LEU A 823 10.83 3.39 -3.47
C LEU A 823 10.24 2.87 -2.15
N ALA A 824 10.58 3.49 -1.02
CA ALA A 824 10.02 3.17 0.30
C ALA A 824 8.51 3.36 0.31
N SER A 825 8.03 4.35 -0.43
CA SER A 825 6.62 4.53 -0.64
C SER A 825 5.96 3.36 -1.36
N GLN A 826 6.68 2.76 -2.31
CA GLN A 826 6.22 1.66 -3.12
C GLN A 826 6.27 0.29 -2.46
N ASN A 827 7.36 0.03 -1.75
CA ASN A 827 7.54 -1.19 -0.99
C ASN A 827 8.33 -0.87 0.29
N PRO A 828 7.63 -0.45 1.36
CA PRO A 828 8.30 0.01 2.57
C PRO A 828 9.17 -1.09 3.21
N ALA A 829 8.70 -2.36 3.26
CA ALA A 829 9.48 -3.45 3.83
C ALA A 829 10.85 -3.64 3.14
N ALA A 830 10.91 -3.39 1.83
CA ALA A 830 12.16 -3.53 1.08
C ALA A 830 13.05 -2.27 1.14
N TYR A 831 12.46 -1.08 1.18
CA TYR A 831 13.18 0.15 0.87
C TYR A 831 13.25 1.19 2.00
N THR A 832 12.48 1.04 3.09
CA THR A 832 12.61 1.90 4.28
C THR A 832 14.04 1.91 4.87
N PRO A 833 14.79 0.79 4.95
CA PRO A 833 16.20 0.83 5.36
C PRO A 833 17.11 1.65 4.45
N ARG A 834 16.74 1.78 3.17
CA ARG A 834 17.46 2.60 2.19
C ARG A 834 17.11 4.07 2.36
N LEU A 835 15.83 4.41 2.57
CA LEU A 835 15.40 5.78 2.88
C LEU A 835 16.15 6.32 4.11
N ALA A 836 16.20 5.56 5.20
CA ALA A 836 16.95 5.93 6.40
C ALA A 836 18.44 6.20 6.11
N SER A 837 19.06 5.42 5.22
CA SER A 837 20.47 5.61 4.84
C SER A 837 20.67 6.89 4.02
N SER A 838 19.72 7.22 3.14
CA SER A 838 19.73 8.44 2.35
C SER A 838 19.48 9.67 3.22
N LEU A 839 18.55 9.59 4.17
CA LEU A 839 18.27 10.64 5.14
C LEU A 839 19.46 10.92 6.07
N LEU A 840 20.14 9.87 6.54
CA LEU A 840 21.36 10.01 7.32
C LEU A 840 22.47 10.71 6.52
N THR A 841 22.62 10.36 5.25
CA THR A 841 23.57 11.01 4.34
C THR A 841 23.18 12.49 4.12
N LEU A 842 21.90 12.76 3.88
CA LEU A 842 21.36 14.10 3.71
C LEU A 842 21.57 14.98 4.95
N SER A 843 21.28 14.45 6.15
CA SER A 843 21.51 15.14 7.42
C SER A 843 22.99 15.50 7.60
N THR A 844 23.89 14.57 7.26
CA THR A 844 25.33 14.81 7.30
C THR A 844 25.75 15.93 6.34
N CYS A 845 25.27 15.92 5.08
CA CYS A 845 25.52 17.00 4.12
C CYS A 845 25.00 18.36 4.64
N LEU A 846 23.77 18.39 5.16
CA LEU A 846 23.13 19.61 5.68
C LEU A 846 23.85 20.18 6.90
N THR A 847 24.39 19.32 7.76
CA THR A 847 25.20 19.74 8.91
C THR A 847 26.48 20.45 8.47
N ASN A 848 27.16 19.93 7.44
CA ASN A 848 28.42 20.49 6.94
C ASN A 848 28.26 21.85 6.23
N ILE A 849 27.05 22.18 5.76
CA ILE A 849 26.75 23.49 5.17
C ILE A 849 26.01 24.43 6.15
N GLU A 850 26.00 24.11 7.45
CA GLU A 850 25.38 24.89 8.52
C GLU A 850 23.85 25.04 8.43
N HIS A 851 23.18 24.15 7.71
CA HIS A 851 21.71 24.09 7.62
C HIS A 851 21.13 23.18 8.72
N HIS A 852 21.40 23.51 9.97
CA HIS A 852 21.20 22.62 11.11
C HIS A 852 19.74 22.22 11.39
N SER A 853 18.75 23.07 11.08
CA SER A 853 17.34 22.72 11.28
C SER A 853 16.90 21.58 10.34
N GLN A 854 17.17 21.71 9.05
CA GLN A 854 16.87 20.65 8.07
C GLN A 854 17.69 19.38 8.34
N ALA A 855 18.92 19.53 8.84
CA ALA A 855 19.75 18.40 9.25
C ALA A 855 19.12 17.63 10.41
N LEU A 856 18.55 18.34 11.39
CA LEU A 856 17.85 17.76 12.53
C LEU A 856 16.64 16.96 12.07
N ASP A 857 15.79 17.51 11.21
CA ASP A 857 14.59 16.84 10.71
C ASP A 857 14.94 15.50 10.00
N ALA A 858 15.90 15.54 9.07
CA ALA A 858 16.35 14.34 8.36
C ALA A 858 17.04 13.32 9.29
N GLY A 859 17.79 13.80 10.29
CA GLY A 859 18.46 12.95 11.28
C GLY A 859 17.48 12.26 12.22
N GLN A 860 16.42 12.95 12.65
CA GLN A 860 15.35 12.41 13.48
C GLN A 860 14.51 11.36 12.74
N GLU A 861 14.15 11.61 11.48
CA GLU A 861 13.44 10.64 10.64
C GLU A 861 14.31 9.37 10.46
N ALA A 862 15.59 9.53 10.08
CA ALA A 862 16.51 8.40 9.93
C ALA A 862 16.67 7.57 11.21
N GLN A 863 16.81 8.23 12.37
CA GLN A 863 16.97 7.56 13.67
C GLN A 863 15.70 6.80 14.06
N SER A 864 14.53 7.39 13.85
CA SER A 864 13.23 6.78 14.16
C SER A 864 13.04 5.50 13.35
N ILE A 865 13.35 5.55 12.05
CA ILE A 865 13.31 4.38 11.18
C ILE A 865 14.27 3.29 11.69
N TYR A 866 15.53 3.63 11.96
CA TYR A 866 16.51 2.63 12.41
C TYR A 866 16.16 2.05 13.78
N GLN A 867 15.52 2.82 14.66
CA GLN A 867 15.03 2.34 15.95
C GLN A 867 13.98 1.24 15.75
N GLU A 868 13.02 1.44 14.85
CA GLU A 868 12.01 0.42 14.51
C GLU A 868 12.63 -0.80 13.81
N LEU A 869 13.60 -0.59 12.93
CA LEU A 869 14.30 -1.68 12.25
C LEU A 869 15.10 -2.55 13.22
N VAL A 870 15.77 -1.97 14.24
CA VAL A 870 16.48 -2.73 15.27
C VAL A 870 15.52 -3.56 16.13
N LYS A 871 14.32 -3.03 16.44
CA LYS A 871 13.29 -3.79 17.16
C LYS A 871 12.82 -5.02 16.36
N LYS A 872 12.65 -4.88 15.04
CA LYS A 872 12.17 -5.95 14.15
C LYS A 872 13.27 -6.96 13.79
N HIS A 873 14.49 -6.49 13.56
CA HIS A 873 15.63 -7.30 13.13
C HIS A 873 16.87 -7.01 13.99
N PRO A 874 16.92 -7.59 15.21
CA PRO A 874 18.07 -7.42 16.09
C PRO A 874 19.37 -7.84 15.41
N ASN A 875 20.45 -7.10 15.60
CA ASN A 875 21.80 -7.31 15.03
C ASN A 875 22.00 -6.88 13.56
N SER A 876 20.95 -6.75 12.74
CA SER A 876 21.10 -6.34 11.32
C SER A 876 21.33 -4.84 11.16
N TYR A 877 20.68 -4.02 11.99
CA TYR A 877 20.67 -2.56 11.85
C TYR A 877 21.34 -1.82 13.01
N ASP A 878 21.97 -2.54 13.93
CA ASP A 878 22.61 -2.00 15.13
C ASP A 878 23.67 -0.93 14.78
N SER A 879 24.45 -1.18 13.72
CA SER A 879 25.34 -0.16 13.14
C SER A 879 24.61 1.09 12.69
N LYS A 880 23.51 0.84 11.97
CA LYS A 880 22.62 1.81 11.33
C LYS A 880 22.20 2.86 12.35
N PHE A 881 21.62 2.30 13.42
CA PHE A 881 21.03 2.99 14.55
C PHE A 881 22.04 3.79 15.37
N VAL A 882 23.22 3.23 15.66
CA VAL A 882 24.29 3.97 16.36
C VAL A 882 24.74 5.17 15.53
N ALA A 883 25.00 4.98 14.24
CA ALA A 883 25.43 6.05 13.36
C ALA A 883 24.38 7.17 13.25
N SER A 884 23.09 6.82 13.13
CA SER A 884 22.01 7.81 13.12
C SER A 884 21.86 8.56 14.44
N THR A 885 22.04 7.87 15.57
CA THR A 885 21.96 8.50 16.90
C THR A 885 23.12 9.46 17.15
N ASN A 886 24.33 9.09 16.73
CA ASN A 886 25.51 9.96 16.80
C ASN A 886 25.36 11.19 15.89
N ASN A 887 24.83 11.00 14.67
CA ASN A 887 24.52 12.10 13.76
C ASN A 887 23.45 13.05 14.34
N LEU A 888 22.38 12.51 14.93
CA LEU A 888 21.35 13.32 15.60
C LEU A 888 21.94 14.14 16.76
N SER A 889 22.77 13.51 17.60
CA SER A 889 23.48 14.21 18.68
C SER A 889 24.35 15.35 18.14
N ARG A 890 25.09 15.14 17.03
CA ARG A 890 25.85 16.21 16.37
C ARG A 890 24.96 17.38 15.92
N CYS A 891 23.80 17.10 15.32
CA CYS A 891 22.87 18.16 14.91
C CYS A 891 22.39 18.99 16.12
N LEU A 892 22.08 18.32 17.24
CA LEU A 892 21.64 18.97 18.48
C LEU A 892 22.76 19.81 19.12
N ILE A 893 24.02 19.37 19.05
CA ILE A 893 25.18 20.16 19.51
C ILE A 893 25.26 21.48 18.77
N GLU A 894 25.12 21.48 17.44
CA GLU A 894 25.21 22.70 16.63
C GLU A 894 24.02 23.65 16.89
N LEU A 895 22.84 23.11 17.19
CA LEU A 895 21.67 23.87 17.62
C LEU A 895 21.71 24.31 19.10
N LYS A 896 22.77 23.93 19.83
CA LYS A 896 22.98 24.23 21.26
C LYS A 896 21.99 23.57 22.20
N PHE A 897 21.31 22.51 21.76
CA PHE A 897 20.47 21.67 22.59
C PHE A 897 21.30 20.59 23.28
N TYR A 898 22.17 21.03 24.20
CA TYR A 898 23.22 20.17 24.74
C TYR A 898 22.71 19.03 25.62
N ASP A 899 21.67 19.24 26.44
CA ASP A 899 21.14 18.17 27.30
C ASP A 899 20.52 17.03 26.47
N GLU A 900 19.76 17.37 25.42
CA GLU A 900 19.20 16.41 24.47
C GLU A 900 20.31 15.70 23.66
N ALA A 901 21.35 16.43 23.26
CA ALA A 901 22.51 15.84 22.59
C ALA A 901 23.23 14.81 23.47
N ILE A 902 23.39 15.11 24.77
CA ILE A 902 23.99 14.21 25.75
C ILE A 902 23.12 12.96 25.89
N GLU A 903 21.80 13.11 26.06
CA GLU A 903 20.88 11.98 26.16
C GLU A 903 20.98 11.02 24.96
N GLN A 904 20.98 11.57 23.73
CA GLN A 904 21.14 10.76 22.52
C GLN A 904 22.49 10.03 22.49
N ALA A 905 23.58 10.71 22.84
CA ALA A 905 24.90 10.09 22.85
C ALA A 905 25.05 9.02 23.96
N GLU A 906 24.45 9.23 25.14
CA GLU A 906 24.40 8.24 26.22
C GLU A 906 23.64 6.98 25.79
N ASN A 907 22.49 7.13 25.13
CA ASN A 907 21.72 6.01 24.57
C ASN A 907 22.56 5.21 23.57
N SER A 908 23.28 5.89 22.68
CA SER A 908 24.21 5.28 21.73
C SER A 908 25.32 4.48 22.44
N ILE A 909 25.94 5.05 23.47
CA ILE A 909 27.01 4.40 24.24
C ILE A 909 26.51 3.16 24.97
N VAL A 910 25.35 3.23 25.63
CA VAL A 910 24.75 2.08 26.32
C VAL A 910 24.51 0.94 25.33
N PHE A 911 23.98 1.27 24.15
CA PHE A 911 23.77 0.32 23.08
C PHE A 911 25.09 -0.29 22.59
N CYS A 912 26.10 0.53 22.25
CA CYS A 912 27.43 0.08 21.84
C CYS A 912 28.13 -0.81 22.88
N ARG A 913 28.06 -0.47 24.16
CA ARG A 913 28.66 -1.27 25.25
C ARG A 913 28.04 -2.67 25.33
N ASN A 914 26.77 -2.82 25.00
CA ASN A 914 26.14 -4.14 24.91
C ASN A 914 26.65 -4.92 23.69
N LEU A 915 26.84 -4.28 22.54
CA LEU A 915 27.38 -4.93 21.34
C LEU A 915 28.83 -5.39 21.49
N VAL A 916 29.67 -4.57 22.14
CA VAL A 916 31.09 -4.88 22.40
C VAL A 916 31.26 -6.18 23.19
N LYS A 917 30.32 -6.53 24.08
CA LYS A 917 30.33 -7.81 24.81
C LYS A 917 30.27 -9.03 23.87
N ASN A 918 29.62 -8.89 22.71
CA ASN A 918 29.42 -9.97 21.75
C ASN A 918 30.50 -9.99 20.66
N ASN A 919 31.02 -8.83 20.24
CA ASN A 919 32.07 -8.73 19.24
C ASN A 919 32.90 -7.44 19.39
N GLN A 920 33.95 -7.48 20.21
CA GLN A 920 34.77 -6.31 20.50
C GLN A 920 35.45 -5.71 19.26
N ALA A 921 36.01 -6.54 18.38
CA ALA A 921 36.74 -6.05 17.20
C ALA A 921 35.86 -5.24 16.24
N LEU A 922 34.58 -5.63 16.08
CA LEU A 922 33.61 -4.92 15.26
C LEU A 922 33.01 -3.70 15.97
N HIS A 923 32.76 -3.87 17.28
CA HIS A 923 32.15 -2.95 18.25
C HIS A 923 32.96 -1.68 18.59
N ALA A 924 34.26 -1.86 18.82
CA ALA A 924 35.09 -0.88 19.50
C ALA A 924 35.19 0.49 18.79
N PRO A 925 35.38 0.58 17.46
CA PRO A 925 35.44 1.87 16.79
C PRO A 925 34.18 2.73 16.98
N ARG A 926 33.00 2.10 17.01
CA ARG A 926 31.72 2.80 17.17
C ARG A 926 31.46 3.27 18.60
N LEU A 927 31.92 2.49 19.57
CA LEU A 927 31.92 2.93 20.96
C LEU A 927 32.78 4.18 21.11
N ALA A 928 33.99 4.17 20.54
CA ALA A 928 34.90 5.32 20.57
C ALA A 928 34.33 6.55 19.84
N GLU A 929 33.65 6.36 18.70
CA GLU A 929 32.94 7.43 18.00
C GLU A 929 31.84 8.06 18.88
N SER A 930 31.02 7.23 19.53
CA SER A 930 29.92 7.70 20.40
C SER A 930 30.47 8.42 21.64
N LEU A 931 31.57 7.93 22.20
CA LEU A 931 32.30 8.56 23.31
C LEU A 931 32.93 9.91 22.91
N ASN A 932 33.43 10.03 21.67
CA ASN A 932 33.88 11.31 21.12
C ASN A 932 32.72 12.30 21.01
N VAL A 933 31.56 11.88 20.50
CA VAL A 933 30.38 12.75 20.33
C VAL A 933 29.87 13.27 21.67
N ILE A 934 29.69 12.40 22.68
CA ILE A 934 29.28 12.84 24.02
C ILE A 934 30.32 13.78 24.66
N SER A 935 31.62 13.54 24.45
CA SER A 935 32.67 14.42 24.95
C SER A 935 32.53 15.83 24.38
N VAL A 936 32.25 15.96 23.09
CA VAL A 936 32.03 17.26 22.46
C VAL A 936 30.80 17.95 23.06
N ALA A 937 29.68 17.23 23.22
CA ALA A 937 28.47 17.77 23.84
C ALA A 937 28.73 18.27 25.28
N LEU A 938 29.39 17.44 26.11
CA LEU A 938 29.74 17.80 27.49
C LEU A 938 30.72 18.98 27.56
N THR A 939 31.69 19.05 26.64
CA THR A 939 32.66 20.15 26.56
C THR A 939 32.00 21.46 26.19
N LYS A 940 31.06 21.44 25.22
CA LYS A 940 30.27 22.62 24.84
C LYS A 940 29.29 23.05 25.93
N HIS A 941 28.80 22.10 26.73
CA HIS A 941 28.04 22.36 27.96
C HIS A 941 28.93 22.73 29.17
N GLU A 942 30.25 22.87 28.99
CA GLU A 942 31.20 23.22 30.07
C GLU A 942 31.24 22.19 31.24
N LYS A 943 30.76 20.97 31.00
CA LYS A 943 30.76 19.84 31.96
C LYS A 943 32.08 19.05 31.86
N TYR A 944 33.22 19.73 31.97
CA TYR A 944 34.54 19.15 31.63
C TYR A 944 34.94 17.94 32.50
N ASN A 945 34.56 17.92 33.77
CA ASN A 945 34.85 16.78 34.67
C ASN A 945 34.14 15.50 34.23
N LEU A 946 32.99 15.61 33.55
CA LEU A 946 32.29 14.48 32.96
C LEU A 946 32.84 14.13 31.57
N ALA A 947 33.33 15.13 30.82
CA ALA A 947 33.92 14.93 29.48
C ALA A 947 35.27 14.18 29.54
N LEU A 948 36.11 14.44 30.55
CA LEU A 948 37.46 13.86 30.64
C LEU A 948 37.49 12.32 30.63
N PRO A 949 36.73 11.58 31.48
CA PRO A 949 36.78 10.12 31.46
C PRO A 949 36.30 9.51 30.15
N VAL A 950 35.28 10.09 29.51
CA VAL A 950 34.72 9.55 28.26
C VAL A 950 35.64 9.78 27.07
N ILE A 951 36.29 10.95 26.98
CA ILE A 951 37.22 11.22 25.87
C ILE A 951 38.52 10.41 26.01
N GLN A 952 38.95 10.17 27.25
CA GLN A 952 40.11 9.34 27.52
C GLN A 952 39.85 7.88 27.15
N GLU A 953 38.66 7.35 27.48
CA GLU A 953 38.21 6.02 27.00
C GLU A 953 38.21 5.95 25.47
N ALA A 954 37.66 6.97 24.77
CA ALA A 954 37.67 7.02 23.31
C ALA A 954 39.09 7.01 22.72
N THR A 955 39.98 7.86 23.25
CA THR A 955 41.37 7.96 22.79
C THR A 955 42.12 6.66 23.01
N ASP A 956 41.92 5.98 24.15
CA ASP A 956 42.56 4.70 24.46
C ASP A 956 42.07 3.58 23.53
N ILE A 957 40.77 3.56 23.18
CA ILE A 957 40.23 2.62 22.19
C ILE A 957 40.88 2.86 20.82
N TYR A 958 40.90 4.10 20.34
CA TYR A 958 41.53 4.42 19.05
C TYR A 958 43.04 4.12 19.05
N ARG A 959 43.74 4.36 20.17
CA ARG A 959 45.17 4.01 20.31
C ARG A 959 45.40 2.52 20.13
N ASN A 960 44.51 1.66 20.63
CA ASN A 960 44.59 0.22 20.41
C ASN A 960 44.28 -0.14 18.94
N LEU A 961 43.26 0.49 18.34
CA LEU A 961 42.85 0.22 16.97
C LEU A 961 43.95 0.53 15.94
N ILE A 962 44.70 1.62 16.12
CA ILE A 962 45.80 1.98 15.22
C ILE A 962 46.98 1.00 15.28
N GLU A 963 47.13 0.18 16.32
CA GLU A 963 48.17 -0.87 16.36
C GLU A 963 47.93 -1.94 15.28
N ASN A 964 46.67 -2.19 14.95
CA ASN A 964 46.26 -3.22 13.99
C ASN A 964 45.95 -2.63 12.61
N ASP A 965 45.29 -1.46 12.56
CA ASP A 965 44.96 -0.78 11.31
C ASP A 965 45.18 0.75 11.38
N PRO A 966 46.45 1.19 11.26
CA PRO A 966 46.78 2.61 11.32
C PRO A 966 46.04 3.43 10.26
N ASN A 967 45.90 2.92 9.04
CA ASN A 967 45.37 3.71 7.92
C ASN A 967 43.91 4.10 8.13
N SER A 968 43.10 3.18 8.66
CA SER A 968 41.67 3.43 8.85
C SER A 968 41.36 4.28 10.09
N TYR A 969 42.16 4.18 11.16
CA TYR A 969 41.81 4.80 12.46
C TYR A 969 42.67 6.00 12.87
N THR A 970 43.78 6.29 12.17
CA THR A 970 44.62 7.47 12.49
C THR A 970 43.85 8.81 12.42
N PRO A 971 42.95 9.05 11.44
CA PRO A 971 42.15 10.28 11.42
C PRO A 971 41.26 10.46 12.66
N ASP A 972 40.52 9.42 13.04
CA ASP A 972 39.63 9.47 14.21
C ASP A 972 40.41 9.58 15.53
N PHE A 973 41.58 8.93 15.60
CA PHE A 973 42.51 9.07 16.72
C PHE A 973 42.98 10.52 16.87
N ALA A 974 43.33 11.20 15.76
CA ALA A 974 43.73 12.61 15.77
C ALA A 974 42.62 13.52 16.30
N VAL A 975 41.37 13.28 15.87
CA VAL A 975 40.19 14.01 16.36
C VAL A 975 39.99 13.79 17.86
N SER A 976 40.09 12.54 18.33
CA SER A 976 39.95 12.19 19.75
C SER A 976 41.04 12.86 20.59
N LEU A 977 42.29 12.85 20.14
CA LEU A 977 43.41 13.52 20.80
C LEU A 977 43.22 15.04 20.90
N ASN A 978 42.76 15.69 19.84
CA ASN A 978 42.46 17.12 19.88
C ASN A 978 41.36 17.44 20.91
N ASN A 979 40.29 16.64 20.91
CA ASN A 979 39.21 16.80 21.88
C ASN A 979 39.69 16.53 23.33
N LEU A 980 40.53 15.52 23.54
CA LEU A 980 41.17 15.25 24.82
C LEU A 980 42.02 16.44 25.28
N ALA A 981 42.84 17.00 24.38
CA ALA A 981 43.68 18.17 24.68
C ALA A 981 42.85 19.39 25.11
N LEU A 982 41.73 19.64 24.41
CA LEU A 982 40.78 20.70 24.75
C LEU A 982 40.15 20.48 26.14
N VAL A 983 39.73 19.27 26.48
CA VAL A 983 39.15 18.96 27.81
C VAL A 983 40.21 19.09 28.92
N LEU A 984 41.41 18.56 28.69
CA LEU A 984 42.54 18.67 29.63
C LEU A 984 42.93 20.12 29.89
N SER A 985 42.83 21.00 28.88
CA SER A 985 43.14 22.43 29.03
C SER A 985 42.27 23.14 30.07
N LYS A 986 41.09 22.57 30.40
CA LYS A 986 40.12 23.09 31.37
C LYS A 986 40.11 22.34 32.71
N THR A 987 40.69 21.14 32.78
CA THR A 987 40.53 20.21 33.93
C THR A 987 41.82 19.72 34.56
N ALA A 988 42.92 19.68 33.81
CA ALA A 988 44.14 18.98 34.18
C ALA A 988 45.37 19.90 34.25
N SER A 989 46.50 19.34 34.68
CA SER A 989 47.78 20.06 34.73
C SER A 989 48.25 20.47 33.33
N TYR A 990 48.85 21.66 33.23
CA TYR A 990 49.45 22.22 32.00
C TYR A 990 50.18 21.18 31.14
N ASP A 991 51.04 20.34 31.75
CA ASP A 991 51.85 19.34 31.07
C ASP A 991 51.04 18.27 30.31
N GLN A 992 49.89 17.84 30.87
CA GLN A 992 49.06 16.81 30.25
C GLN A 992 48.32 17.34 29.03
N SER A 993 47.77 18.56 29.12
CA SER A 993 47.11 19.22 27.98
C SER A 993 48.12 19.49 26.86
N LEU A 994 49.32 19.95 27.22
CA LEU A 994 50.42 20.19 26.28
C LEU A 994 50.84 18.92 25.54
N ALA A 995 51.02 17.81 26.28
CA ALA A 995 51.37 16.52 25.70
C ALA A 995 50.32 16.05 24.67
N ALA A 996 49.03 16.16 25.01
CA ALA A 996 47.94 15.80 24.12
C ALA A 996 47.89 16.71 22.87
N PHE A 997 48.09 18.02 23.01
CA PHE A 997 48.19 18.94 21.85
C PHE A 997 49.36 18.58 20.94
N HIS A 998 50.54 18.27 21.50
CA HIS A 998 51.69 17.89 20.70
C HIS A 998 51.51 16.56 19.96
N GLU A 999 50.88 15.58 20.61
CA GLU A 999 50.52 14.31 19.96
C GLU A 999 49.53 14.55 18.81
N ALA A 1000 48.46 15.32 19.05
CA ALA A 1000 47.49 15.68 18.01
C ALA A 1000 48.14 16.41 16.83
N ILE A 1001 49.00 17.40 17.09
CA ILE A 1001 49.76 18.15 16.06
C ILE A 1001 50.65 17.20 15.26
N ALA A 1002 51.35 16.28 15.91
CA ALA A 1002 52.22 15.33 15.21
C ALA A 1002 51.43 14.43 14.24
N VAL A 1003 50.27 13.94 14.68
CA VAL A 1003 49.39 13.12 13.84
C VAL A 1003 48.81 13.94 12.69
N TYR A 1004 48.23 15.12 12.95
CA TYR A 1004 47.67 15.97 11.90
C TYR A 1004 48.72 16.49 10.92
N ARG A 1005 49.96 16.75 11.35
CA ARG A 1005 51.08 17.10 10.46
C ARG A 1005 51.34 15.98 9.46
N SER A 1006 51.35 14.73 9.91
CA SER A 1006 51.51 13.57 9.02
C SER A 1006 50.32 13.39 8.08
N LEU A 1007 49.09 13.56 8.59
CA LEU A 1007 47.87 13.42 7.78
C LEU A 1007 47.79 14.51 6.70
N SER A 1008 48.01 15.78 7.06
CA SER A 1008 48.02 16.94 6.14
C SER A 1008 49.14 16.84 5.11
N ALA A 1009 50.31 16.29 5.46
CA ALA A 1009 51.38 16.05 4.48
C ALA A 1009 51.00 15.03 3.39
N ASN A 1010 50.19 14.02 3.75
CA ASN A 1010 49.77 12.97 2.83
C ASN A 1010 48.51 13.34 2.04
N ASN A 1011 47.55 13.99 2.68
CA ASN A 1011 46.27 14.40 2.08
C ASN A 1011 45.92 15.84 2.51
N PRO A 1012 46.59 16.85 1.91
CA PRO A 1012 46.47 18.23 2.37
C PRO A 1012 45.05 18.80 2.20
N HIS A 1013 44.30 18.41 1.16
CA HIS A 1013 42.91 18.87 0.95
C HIS A 1013 41.96 18.42 2.07
N LEU A 1014 42.23 17.28 2.71
CA LEU A 1014 41.35 16.69 3.72
C LEU A 1014 41.63 17.16 5.14
N PHE A 1015 42.91 17.26 5.49
CA PHE A 1015 43.30 17.39 6.90
C PHE A 1015 43.93 18.74 7.25
N SER A 1016 44.19 19.62 6.28
CA SER A 1016 44.84 20.90 6.56
C SER A 1016 43.95 21.82 7.39
N GLU A 1017 42.62 21.81 7.20
CA GLU A 1017 41.71 22.60 8.02
C GLU A 1017 41.70 22.12 9.48
N ASN A 1018 41.55 20.81 9.70
CA ASN A 1018 41.67 20.22 11.04
C ASN A 1018 43.04 20.52 11.66
N TYR A 1019 44.10 20.46 10.87
CA TYR A 1019 45.45 20.76 11.34
C TYR A 1019 45.57 22.22 11.81
N VAL A 1020 45.07 23.16 11.01
CA VAL A 1020 44.98 24.57 11.38
C VAL A 1020 44.16 24.78 12.65
N ASN A 1021 43.06 24.04 12.83
CA ASN A 1021 42.21 24.14 14.02
C ASN A 1021 42.92 23.64 15.29
N VAL A 1022 43.71 22.56 15.21
CA VAL A 1022 44.52 22.09 16.35
C VAL A 1022 45.65 23.07 16.67
N LEU A 1023 46.33 23.60 15.64
CA LEU A 1023 47.37 24.62 15.83
C LEU A 1023 46.79 25.89 16.46
N ARG A 1024 45.58 26.32 16.04
CA ARG A 1024 44.87 27.45 16.65
C ARG A 1024 44.57 27.21 18.13
N SER A 1025 44.02 26.03 18.46
CA SER A 1025 43.68 25.66 19.84
C SER A 1025 44.93 25.60 20.74
N CYS A 1026 46.03 25.04 20.24
CA CYS A 1026 47.31 24.98 20.94
C CYS A 1026 47.94 26.37 21.12
N MET A 1027 47.85 27.23 20.10
CA MET A 1027 48.30 28.62 20.17
C MET A 1027 47.54 29.39 21.26
N GLU A 1028 46.20 29.30 21.27
CA GLU A 1028 45.37 29.93 22.30
C GLU A 1028 45.71 29.41 23.70
N PHE A 1029 45.99 28.11 23.84
CA PHE A 1029 46.43 27.51 25.09
C PHE A 1029 47.77 28.10 25.57
N TYR A 1030 48.77 28.24 24.68
CA TYR A 1030 50.05 28.88 25.02
C TYR A 1030 49.88 30.36 25.42
N GLU A 1031 49.04 31.10 24.72
CA GLU A 1031 48.76 32.52 25.02
C GLU A 1031 48.11 32.69 26.39
N GLN A 1032 47.11 31.86 26.72
CA GLN A 1032 46.44 31.86 28.02
C GLN A 1032 47.39 31.59 29.20
N HIS A 1033 48.48 30.85 28.95
CA HIS A 1033 49.49 30.51 29.97
C HIS A 1033 50.77 31.36 29.89
N GLY A 1034 50.78 32.44 29.07
CA GLY A 1034 51.89 33.40 29.02
C GLY A 1034 53.11 32.96 28.19
N HIS A 1035 53.01 31.87 27.42
CA HIS A 1035 54.09 31.30 26.60
C HIS A 1035 54.11 31.90 25.19
N GLN A 1036 54.41 33.20 25.10
CA GLN A 1036 54.31 33.97 23.85
C GLN A 1036 55.28 33.51 22.74
N LYS A 1037 56.45 32.96 23.10
CA LYS A 1037 57.44 32.49 22.12
C LYS A 1037 56.97 31.21 21.43
N GLU A 1038 56.40 30.30 22.19
CA GLU A 1038 55.84 29.03 21.73
C GLU A 1038 54.58 29.28 20.90
N ALA A 1039 53.68 30.16 21.36
CA ALA A 1039 52.53 30.61 20.60
C ALA A 1039 52.91 31.18 19.22
N ALA A 1040 53.97 32.00 19.16
CA ALA A 1040 54.46 32.56 17.89
C ALA A 1040 54.98 31.47 16.92
N ARG A 1041 55.62 30.41 17.43
CA ARG A 1041 56.07 29.27 16.60
C ARG A 1041 54.91 28.50 16.01
N ILE A 1042 53.90 28.17 16.83
CA ILE A 1042 52.69 27.50 16.37
C ILE A 1042 51.92 28.36 15.37
N ARG A 1043 51.87 29.68 15.60
CA ARG A 1043 51.27 30.63 14.67
C ARG A 1043 51.96 30.63 13.31
N GLN A 1044 53.30 30.63 13.30
CA GLN A 1044 54.06 30.55 12.06
C GLN A 1044 53.74 29.26 11.28
N GLU A 1045 53.73 28.11 11.95
CA GLU A 1045 53.38 26.84 11.33
C GLU A 1045 51.95 26.84 10.76
N ARG A 1046 50.99 27.39 11.51
CA ARG A 1046 49.60 27.55 11.06
C ARG A 1046 49.52 28.41 9.80
N ASP A 1047 50.22 29.54 9.77
CA ASP A 1047 50.19 30.47 8.65
C ASP A 1047 50.87 29.86 7.40
N GLU A 1048 51.89 29.02 7.59
CA GLU A 1048 52.47 28.22 6.51
C GLU A 1048 51.47 27.21 5.92
N VAL A 1049 50.68 26.54 6.76
CA VAL A 1049 49.63 25.60 6.30
C VAL A 1049 48.53 26.36 5.56
N LEU A 1050 48.04 27.48 6.11
CA LEU A 1050 47.05 28.34 5.45
C LEU A 1050 47.55 28.87 4.10
N LYS A 1051 48.83 29.24 4.00
CA LYS A 1051 49.43 29.65 2.72
C LYS A 1051 49.39 28.52 1.70
N ARG A 1052 49.74 27.29 2.09
CA ARG A 1052 49.67 26.11 1.20
C ARG A 1052 48.24 25.82 0.77
N MET A 1053 47.26 25.93 1.68
CA MET A 1053 45.84 25.78 1.34
C MET A 1053 45.42 26.77 0.25
N LYS A 1054 45.77 28.04 0.40
CA LYS A 1054 45.45 29.08 -0.58
C LYS A 1054 46.15 28.86 -1.93
N GLU A 1055 47.41 28.44 -1.92
CA GLU A 1055 48.16 28.11 -3.14
C GLU A 1055 47.54 26.93 -3.90
N MET A 1056 46.95 25.95 -3.20
CA MET A 1056 46.22 24.84 -3.83
C MET A 1056 44.89 25.30 -4.42
N GLU A 1057 44.11 26.11 -3.69
CA GLU A 1057 42.84 26.68 -4.21
C GLU A 1057 43.05 27.56 -5.45
N GLU A 1058 44.13 28.36 -5.47
CA GLU A 1058 44.50 29.19 -6.63
C GLU A 1058 45.10 28.36 -7.78
N GLY A 1059 45.68 27.19 -7.50
CA GLY A 1059 46.26 26.27 -8.49
C GLY A 1059 45.25 25.35 -9.18
N ASP A 1060 44.16 25.00 -8.50
CA ASP A 1060 43.03 24.21 -9.04
C ASP A 1060 42.05 25.06 -9.88
N ALA A 1061 42.18 26.39 -9.83
CA ALA A 1061 41.52 27.30 -10.77
C ALA A 1061 42.20 27.20 -12.16
N CYS A 1062 41.78 26.22 -12.97
CA CYS A 1062 42.16 26.15 -14.38
C CYS A 1062 41.75 27.47 -15.08
N PRO A 1063 42.62 28.11 -15.88
CA PRO A 1063 42.30 29.35 -16.56
C PRO A 1063 41.24 29.09 -17.65
N ASP A 1064 40.20 29.92 -17.68
CA ASP A 1064 39.15 29.91 -18.71
C ASP A 1064 39.73 29.76 -20.14
N SER A 1065 39.40 28.66 -20.83
CA SER A 1065 39.38 28.57 -22.30
C SER A 1065 38.46 27.47 -22.80
#